data_AF-A0A4S8IYS0-F1
#
_entry.id   AF-A0A4S8IYS0-F1
#
_cell.length_a   1.000
_cell.length_b   1.000
_cell.length_c   1.000
_cell.angle_alpha   90.00
_cell.angle_beta   90.00
_cell.angle_gamma   90.00
#
_symmetry.space_group_name_H-M   'P 1'
#
loop_
_entity.id
_entity.type
_entity.pdbx_description
1 polymer ?
#
loop_
_entity_poly.entity_id
_entity_poly.type
_entity_poly.pdbx_seq_one_letter_code
_entity_poly.pdbx_strand_id
1 'polypeptide(L)'
;MLETLSVREWAEDEFEGTGRYQASVVGNLPDSYQQFQYKLSSKLAKDHPELSELLCEEIMQRQLDAVDIIAQHQVLTCMAPWIENLNFLKLKESGWGERLLKSLYYVTWKHGDQFPDEIEKLWSTVASNNRNIIPVLGFLITKGIEDCDSNTSAEITGAFATYFSVAKRVSLYLARICPQQTIDHLVCELSQRMLEEIEDPVRPSKDDPLANFILEFSQGPTTSQVTTIADSQPHMSPLLVRGSLDGPHRNTGGNLNWRTSAITGRSISGPLSPLHPEGNIIAPSTGRSAQLLPALMNIPGMSLSGPLMSVRNSTGNLRSRHMSRDSGDCLIDTPNSGEDILHLGGIELQGISASELQSALQGHQQHLLSRADIALILLAEIAYENDEDFREHLPLLFHVTCVSMDSSEDIVLLHSQNLLVNLLYSLAGRHLELYKVESGDRENKQKLFSLIKYIQAKRGTLMWENEDPTLVRTELPSTALLSALVLSMVDAIFFQGDLRETWGVEALKWATECTSRHLACRSYQIYRALRPSVKSENCVLLLRCLHRCLGNPVPAVLGFAMEILLTMQVMVEIMEPEKVILYPQLFWGCVAMMHTDFVHIYCQVLELFSRIIDRLSFHDQTTENVLLSSMPRDEFDTYNCDAAELHREELRSCGKSLPKEGGKVPAFEGVQPLVLKGLMSTVSHGSAIEVLSRMTVPYCDSIYGSPETRLLMHTTGLLPWLALQLMKDPIATDSVTPLRLQYQKACSVASDLSFWCRAKALDDLAEVFLAYSHGEITSSEDLFACVSPPICSAWFPKHSSLAFGHLLRLLEKGPLAYQRVVLLTLKALLQKTPMDVAQSPHVYAVVSQLVESTLCWEALGVLEALLQSCSSVAGGHMDDPGSKENEYDASDRVLHGMLAPQSSFKARSATLQYLGGSAFGTGLPAQGAGSTTDGGLSAGEVALQNTRLLLGRVLDSCALGKKRDFKRLVPFVASIGT
;
A
#
# COMPACT_ATOMS: atom_id res chain seq x y z
N MET A 1 64.97 -0.04 9.63
CA MET A 1 63.99 1.01 10.01
C MET A 1 63.80 1.03 11.53
N LEU A 2 63.22 -0.01 12.15
CA LEU A 2 63.16 -0.11 13.62
C LEU A 2 64.57 -0.05 14.25
N GLU A 3 65.54 -0.80 13.73
CA GLU A 3 66.96 -0.72 14.14
C GLU A 3 67.56 0.70 13.98
N THR A 4 67.15 1.45 12.95
CA THR A 4 67.64 2.82 12.72
C THR A 4 66.92 3.89 13.53
N LEU A 5 65.73 3.61 14.06
CA LEU A 5 65.07 4.44 15.08
C LEU A 5 65.76 4.26 16.44
N SER A 6 65.97 3.00 16.86
CA SER A 6 66.71 2.67 18.10
C SER A 6 68.18 3.12 18.13
N VAL A 7 68.71 3.60 16.99
CA VAL A 7 70.07 4.15 16.86
C VAL A 7 70.08 5.68 16.70
N ARG A 8 68.94 6.34 16.45
CA ARG A 8 68.87 7.79 16.21
C ARG A 8 68.43 8.62 17.41
N GLU A 9 67.49 8.15 18.23
CA GLU A 9 67.08 8.91 19.44
C GLU A 9 68.08 8.81 20.59
N TRP A 10 68.90 7.75 20.63
CA TRP A 10 69.85 7.51 21.73
C TRP A 10 71.18 8.27 21.55
N ALA A 11 71.09 9.49 21.00
CA ALA A 11 72.22 10.37 20.71
C ALA A 11 72.17 11.71 21.44
N GLU A 12 71.01 12.13 21.99
CA GLU A 12 70.85 13.49 22.56
C GLU A 12 70.44 13.55 24.04
N ASP A 13 69.94 12.45 24.65
CA ASP A 13 69.70 12.39 26.11
C ASP A 13 70.95 11.92 26.89
N GLU A 14 71.82 12.87 27.24
CA GLU A 14 72.85 12.67 28.27
C GLU A 14 72.22 12.63 29.68
N PHE A 15 71.69 11.47 30.08
CA PHE A 15 71.39 11.20 31.50
C PHE A 15 71.91 9.83 31.97
N GLU A 16 72.57 9.82 33.13
CA GLU A 16 73.33 8.66 33.62
C GLU A 16 72.43 7.52 34.15
N GLY A 17 71.87 6.73 33.23
CA GLY A 17 71.15 5.49 33.53
C GLY A 17 71.85 4.27 32.92
N THR A 18 72.45 3.40 33.72
CA THR A 18 73.22 2.24 33.22
C THR A 18 72.32 1.15 32.62
N GLY A 19 72.00 1.30 31.33
CA GLY A 19 71.16 0.38 30.57
C GLY A 19 71.73 0.00 29.20
N ARG A 20 73.01 -0.40 29.12
CA ARG A 20 73.60 -0.88 27.86
C ARG A 20 72.81 -2.08 27.33
N TYR A 21 72.13 -1.92 26.20
CA TYR A 21 71.46 -3.03 25.53
C TYR A 21 72.53 -3.99 24.99
N GLN A 22 72.67 -5.13 25.67
CA GLN A 22 73.59 -6.18 25.30
C GLN A 22 73.20 -6.74 23.92
N ALA A 23 74.19 -6.92 23.03
CA ALA A 23 73.96 -7.39 21.68
C ALA A 23 73.12 -8.68 21.68
N SER A 24 71.89 -8.57 21.17
CA SER A 24 70.91 -9.66 21.21
C SER A 24 71.37 -10.79 20.30
N VAL A 25 71.68 -11.95 20.90
CA VAL A 25 71.95 -13.18 20.16
C VAL A 25 70.64 -13.69 19.57
N VAL A 26 70.28 -13.16 18.40
CA VAL A 26 69.19 -13.68 17.59
C VAL A 26 69.65 -15.01 16.97
N GLY A 27 68.76 -15.98 16.91
CA GLY A 27 69.09 -17.30 16.36
C GLY A 27 69.31 -17.26 14.85
N ASN A 28 70.07 -18.22 14.33
CA ASN A 28 70.32 -18.38 12.89
C ASN A 28 69.07 -18.84 12.09
N LEU A 29 67.88 -18.89 12.71
CA LEU A 29 66.62 -19.30 12.10
C LEU A 29 65.78 -18.06 11.74
N PRO A 30 65.25 -17.93 10.51
CA PRO A 30 64.42 -16.80 10.09
C PRO A 30 63.28 -16.49 11.06
N ASP A 31 62.55 -17.53 11.50
CA ASP A 31 61.42 -17.45 12.44
C ASP A 31 61.84 -16.78 13.77
N SER A 32 63.07 -17.04 14.23
CA SER A 32 63.60 -16.43 15.45
C SER A 32 63.99 -14.95 15.27
N TYR A 33 64.35 -14.55 14.04
CA TYR A 33 64.60 -13.15 13.68
C TYR A 33 63.29 -12.36 13.46
N GLN A 34 62.30 -12.95 12.80
CA GLN A 34 60.94 -12.40 12.69
C GLN A 34 60.31 -12.21 14.08
N GLN A 35 60.37 -13.25 14.93
CA GLN A 35 59.83 -13.18 16.29
C GLN A 35 60.58 -12.16 17.16
N PHE A 36 61.89 -11.96 16.94
CA PHE A 36 62.66 -10.90 17.60
C PHE A 36 62.23 -9.51 17.13
N GLN A 37 62.13 -9.26 15.82
CA GLN A 37 61.67 -7.98 15.27
C GLN A 37 60.26 -7.61 15.75
N TYR A 38 59.33 -8.57 15.77
CA TYR A 38 57.99 -8.33 16.31
C TYR A 38 58.06 -7.91 17.79
N LYS A 39 58.83 -8.61 18.62
CA LYS A 39 59.02 -8.26 20.05
C LYS A 39 59.69 -6.91 20.25
N LEU A 40 60.63 -6.53 19.38
CA LEU A 40 61.24 -5.20 19.40
C LEU A 40 60.22 -4.12 19.03
N SER A 41 59.40 -4.34 17.99
CA SER A 41 58.30 -3.45 17.60
C SER A 41 57.28 -3.30 18.73
N SER A 42 56.87 -4.41 19.37
CA SER A 42 55.99 -4.43 20.54
C SER A 42 56.55 -3.76 21.80
N LYS A 43 57.88 -3.58 21.88
CA LYS A 43 58.50 -2.79 22.94
C LYS A 43 58.50 -1.31 22.58
N LEU A 44 59.01 -0.96 21.40
CA LEU A 44 59.09 0.43 20.94
C LEU A 44 57.69 1.10 20.90
N ALA A 45 56.65 0.39 20.46
CA ALA A 45 55.27 0.89 20.48
C ALA A 45 54.70 1.14 21.88
N LYS A 46 55.28 0.56 22.94
CA LYS A 46 54.86 0.75 24.35
C LYS A 46 55.70 1.76 25.09
N ASP A 47 56.97 1.87 24.71
CA ASP A 47 57.88 2.89 25.22
C ASP A 47 57.59 4.28 24.58
N HIS A 48 57.09 4.31 23.33
CA HIS A 48 56.86 5.53 22.52
C HIS A 48 55.47 5.58 21.84
N PRO A 49 54.35 5.56 22.58
CA PRO A 49 53.01 5.53 22.00
C PRO A 49 52.65 6.78 21.17
N GLU A 50 53.28 7.92 21.43
CA GLU A 50 53.11 9.18 20.69
C GLU A 50 53.58 9.10 19.22
N LEU A 51 54.50 8.20 18.88
CA LEU A 51 54.98 8.02 17.52
C LEU A 51 54.03 7.18 16.64
N SER A 52 53.07 6.47 17.24
CA SER A 52 52.14 5.58 16.51
C SER A 52 51.38 6.28 15.38
N GLU A 53 50.96 7.53 15.56
CA GLU A 53 50.14 8.25 14.56
C GLU A 53 50.92 8.49 13.26
N LEU A 54 52.09 9.12 13.40
CA LEU A 54 53.01 9.43 12.30
C LEU A 54 53.56 8.16 11.65
N LEU A 55 54.00 7.19 12.47
CA LEU A 55 54.64 5.97 11.99
C LEU A 55 53.65 5.05 11.27
N CYS A 56 52.38 5.02 11.67
CA CYS A 56 51.35 4.28 10.96
C CYS A 56 51.00 4.89 9.59
N GLU A 57 50.82 6.21 9.46
CA GLU A 57 50.51 6.83 8.16
C GLU A 57 51.66 6.59 7.16
N GLU A 58 52.87 6.97 7.56
CA GLU A 58 54.10 6.95 6.75
C GLU A 58 54.50 5.52 6.31
N ILE A 59 54.35 4.52 7.18
CA ILE A 59 54.65 3.12 6.82
C ILE A 59 53.55 2.53 5.93
N MET A 60 52.27 2.79 6.22
CA MET A 60 51.18 2.26 5.38
C MET A 60 51.22 2.87 3.97
N GLN A 61 51.57 4.15 3.83
CA GLN A 61 51.78 4.74 2.51
C GLN A 61 52.97 4.09 1.78
N ARG A 62 54.09 3.80 2.47
CA ARG A 62 55.21 3.05 1.87
C ARG A 62 54.88 1.61 1.46
N GLN A 63 53.87 0.96 2.05
CA GLN A 63 53.42 -0.36 1.60
C GLN A 63 52.73 -0.30 0.21
N LEU A 64 52.23 0.86 -0.20
CA LEU A 64 51.67 1.08 -1.54
C LEU A 64 52.76 1.18 -2.61
N ASP A 65 53.93 1.74 -2.29
CA ASP A 65 55.06 1.89 -3.23
C ASP A 65 56.09 0.75 -3.18
N ALA A 66 56.13 -0.03 -2.09
CA ALA A 66 57.08 -1.13 -1.93
C ALA A 66 56.94 -2.22 -3.00
N VAL A 67 58.08 -2.82 -3.38
CA VAL A 67 58.20 -3.89 -4.41
C VAL A 67 58.63 -5.25 -3.81
N ASP A 68 59.34 -5.26 -2.67
CA ASP A 68 59.80 -6.49 -2.02
C ASP A 68 58.68 -7.14 -1.16
N ILE A 69 58.16 -8.26 -1.66
CA ILE A 69 57.10 -9.08 -1.06
C ILE A 69 57.48 -9.59 0.34
N ILE A 70 58.75 -9.96 0.57
CA ILE A 70 59.20 -10.49 1.87
C ILE A 70 59.26 -9.37 2.90
N ALA A 71 59.77 -8.20 2.50
CA ALA A 71 59.79 -7.01 3.34
C ALA A 71 58.37 -6.49 3.65
N GLN A 72 57.42 -6.57 2.71
CA GLN A 72 56.02 -6.17 2.91
C GLN A 72 55.37 -6.98 4.04
N HIS A 73 55.31 -8.31 3.94
CA HIS A 73 54.76 -9.21 4.98
C HIS A 73 55.36 -8.93 6.37
N GLN A 74 56.69 -8.82 6.44
CA GLN A 74 57.39 -8.65 7.71
C GLN A 74 57.18 -7.25 8.32
N VAL A 75 57.02 -6.20 7.50
CA VAL A 75 56.65 -4.87 7.98
C VAL A 75 55.19 -4.82 8.43
N LEU A 76 54.24 -5.36 7.66
CA LEU A 76 52.82 -5.44 8.05
C LEU A 76 52.67 -6.15 9.41
N THR A 77 53.34 -7.29 9.58
CA THR A 77 53.40 -8.02 10.86
C THR A 77 53.93 -7.15 12.01
N CYS A 78 54.96 -6.36 11.77
CA CYS A 78 55.54 -5.46 12.77
C CYS A 78 54.72 -4.19 13.05
N MET A 79 53.70 -3.87 12.25
CA MET A 79 52.86 -2.68 12.45
C MET A 79 51.74 -2.87 13.47
N ALA A 80 51.26 -4.09 13.70
CA ALA A 80 50.15 -4.35 14.63
C ALA A 80 50.35 -3.75 16.04
N PRO A 81 51.52 -3.84 16.70
CA PRO A 81 51.71 -3.25 18.03
C PRO A 81 51.62 -1.72 18.07
N TRP A 82 51.93 -1.03 16.97
CA TRP A 82 51.77 0.43 16.87
C TRP A 82 50.29 0.83 16.68
N ILE A 83 49.51 -0.05 16.05
CA ILE A 83 48.05 0.12 15.90
C ILE A 83 47.31 -0.03 17.23
N GLU A 84 47.82 -0.78 18.20
CA GLU A 84 47.21 -0.93 19.56
C GLU A 84 46.97 0.43 20.25
N ASN A 85 47.79 1.45 19.96
CA ASN A 85 47.67 2.79 20.53
C ASN A 85 46.63 3.69 19.82
N LEU A 86 46.17 3.33 18.62
CA LEU A 86 45.39 4.23 17.77
C LEU A 86 43.96 4.42 18.27
N ASN A 87 43.49 5.68 18.21
CA ASN A 87 42.14 6.06 18.59
C ASN A 87 41.51 6.95 17.51
N PHE A 88 40.82 6.32 16.55
CA PHE A 88 40.25 7.01 15.38
C PHE A 88 39.18 8.05 15.76
N LEU A 89 38.53 7.91 16.92
CA LEU A 89 37.59 8.91 17.43
C LEU A 89 38.30 10.23 17.80
N LYS A 90 39.47 10.17 18.44
CA LYS A 90 40.31 11.36 18.70
C LYS A 90 40.93 11.91 17.40
N LEU A 91 41.47 11.03 16.56
CA LEU A 91 42.15 11.38 15.31
C LEU A 91 41.23 12.03 14.27
N LYS A 92 39.91 11.93 14.43
CA LYS A 92 38.95 12.61 13.54
C LYS A 92 38.99 14.13 13.70
N GLU A 93 39.22 14.64 14.91
CA GLU A 93 39.26 16.10 15.18
C GLU A 93 40.48 16.79 14.55
N SER A 94 41.56 16.04 14.28
CA SER A 94 42.79 16.54 13.66
C SER A 94 42.90 16.26 12.16
N GLY A 95 41.91 15.56 11.56
CA GLY A 95 41.93 15.12 10.15
C GLY A 95 42.93 13.99 9.84
N TRP A 96 43.74 13.55 10.80
CA TRP A 96 44.69 12.45 10.63
C TRP A 96 44.00 11.09 10.50
N GLY A 97 42.87 10.91 11.19
CA GLY A 97 42.13 9.65 11.17
C GLY A 97 41.69 9.25 9.76
N GLU A 98 41.22 10.20 8.96
CA GLU A 98 40.74 9.96 7.60
C GLU A 98 41.89 9.58 6.63
N ARG A 99 43.07 10.22 6.77
CA ARG A 99 44.25 9.85 5.98
C ARG A 99 44.74 8.45 6.32
N LEU A 100 44.87 8.13 7.60
CA LEU A 100 45.34 6.81 8.03
C LEU A 100 44.34 5.71 7.66
N LEU A 101 43.03 5.95 7.76
CA LEU A 101 42.00 5.01 7.27
C LEU A 101 42.07 4.84 5.74
N LYS A 102 42.32 5.91 4.98
CA LYS A 102 42.53 5.85 3.53
C LYS A 102 43.79 5.04 3.16
N SER A 103 44.90 5.20 3.89
CA SER A 103 46.10 4.38 3.70
C SER A 103 45.86 2.91 4.05
N LEU A 104 45.21 2.62 5.18
CA LEU A 104 44.84 1.24 5.57
C LEU A 104 43.87 0.59 4.56
N TYR A 105 42.93 1.35 4.00
CA TYR A 105 42.01 0.90 2.95
C TYR A 105 42.77 0.50 1.68
N TYR A 106 43.65 1.35 1.14
CA TYR A 106 44.42 0.99 -0.05
C TYR A 106 45.46 -0.11 0.19
N VAL A 107 46.01 -0.23 1.41
CA VAL A 107 46.84 -1.37 1.81
C VAL A 107 46.01 -2.66 1.80
N THR A 108 44.79 -2.63 2.33
CA THR A 108 43.84 -3.76 2.30
C THR A 108 43.44 -4.15 0.88
N TRP A 109 43.28 -3.16 -0.02
CA TRP A 109 43.01 -3.36 -1.44
C TRP A 109 44.17 -4.04 -2.17
N LYS A 110 45.40 -3.51 -2.03
CA LYS A 110 46.59 -4.01 -2.72
C LYS A 110 47.04 -5.38 -2.21
N HIS A 111 46.93 -5.61 -0.89
CA HIS A 111 47.60 -6.72 -0.21
C HIS A 111 46.67 -7.74 0.45
N GLY A 112 45.36 -7.47 0.60
CA GLY A 112 44.43 -8.34 1.33
C GLY A 112 44.21 -9.74 0.74
N ASP A 113 44.56 -9.95 -0.53
CA ASP A 113 44.56 -11.27 -1.18
C ASP A 113 45.92 -11.99 -1.09
N GLN A 114 46.99 -11.26 -0.77
CA GLN A 114 48.37 -11.74 -0.70
C GLN A 114 48.79 -12.08 0.74
N PHE A 115 48.35 -11.24 1.69
CA PHE A 115 48.67 -11.27 3.12
C PHE A 115 47.38 -11.21 3.96
N PRO A 116 46.45 -12.18 3.81
CA PRO A 116 45.13 -12.11 4.44
C PRO A 116 45.22 -12.17 5.97
N ASP A 117 46.11 -12.99 6.52
CA ASP A 117 46.27 -13.18 7.97
C ASP A 117 46.86 -11.93 8.64
N GLU A 118 47.79 -11.25 7.96
CA GLU A 118 48.40 -10.00 8.43
C GLU A 118 47.42 -8.83 8.35
N ILE A 119 46.67 -8.73 7.25
CA ILE A 119 45.66 -7.68 7.07
C ILE A 119 44.49 -7.89 8.03
N GLU A 120 44.02 -9.12 8.25
CA GLU A 120 43.08 -9.46 9.33
C GLU A 120 43.66 -9.05 10.68
N LYS A 121 44.92 -9.42 10.98
CA LYS A 121 45.56 -9.07 12.25
C LYS A 121 45.65 -7.56 12.47
N LEU A 122 45.90 -6.75 11.44
CA LEU A 122 45.90 -5.28 11.55
C LEU A 122 44.49 -4.76 11.89
N TRP A 123 43.46 -5.17 11.17
CA TRP A 123 42.07 -4.74 11.43
C TRP A 123 41.51 -5.25 12.75
N SER A 124 41.82 -6.49 13.15
CA SER A 124 41.49 -7.01 14.49
C SER A 124 42.16 -6.20 15.60
N THR A 125 43.36 -5.67 15.34
CA THR A 125 44.07 -4.82 16.30
C THR A 125 43.48 -3.40 16.35
N VAL A 126 43.02 -2.84 15.22
CA VAL A 126 42.16 -1.63 15.21
C VAL A 126 40.89 -1.86 16.03
N ALA A 127 40.20 -2.98 15.82
CA ALA A 127 38.94 -3.34 16.46
C ALA A 127 39.07 -3.62 17.97
N SER A 128 40.25 -4.05 18.44
CA SER A 128 40.54 -4.32 19.85
C SER A 128 40.34 -3.08 20.74
N ASN A 129 40.46 -1.86 20.19
CA ASN A 129 39.93 -0.63 20.78
C ASN A 129 38.53 -0.36 20.20
N ASN A 130 37.49 -0.73 20.96
CA ASN A 130 36.09 -0.66 20.52
C ASN A 130 35.59 0.76 20.12
N ARG A 131 36.31 1.81 20.51
CA ARG A 131 36.03 3.20 20.09
C ARG A 131 36.35 3.47 18.62
N ASN A 132 37.10 2.57 17.97
CA ASN A 132 37.48 2.68 16.56
C ASN A 132 36.39 2.16 15.60
N ILE A 133 35.51 1.25 16.04
CA ILE A 133 34.52 0.56 15.20
C ILE A 133 33.66 1.55 14.40
N ILE A 134 33.01 2.50 15.08
CA ILE A 134 32.11 3.48 14.46
C ILE A 134 32.87 4.44 13.51
N PRO A 135 34.04 5.03 13.87
CA PRO A 135 34.88 5.74 12.91
C PRO A 135 35.26 4.97 11.64
N VAL A 136 35.63 3.67 11.74
CA VAL A 136 35.99 2.86 10.56
C VAL A 136 34.77 2.61 9.68
N LEU A 137 33.65 2.17 10.25
CA LEU A 137 32.42 1.88 9.49
C LEU A 137 31.84 3.15 8.86
N GLY A 138 31.83 4.27 9.58
CA GLY A 138 31.44 5.57 9.05
C GLY A 138 32.32 6.04 7.89
N PHE A 139 33.64 5.81 7.97
CA PHE A 139 34.56 6.03 6.85
C PHE A 139 34.23 5.14 5.65
N LEU A 140 33.99 3.84 5.86
CA LEU A 140 33.63 2.91 4.77
C LEU A 140 32.34 3.32 4.07
N ILE A 141 31.29 3.69 4.82
CA ILE A 141 30.00 4.13 4.25
C ILE A 141 30.19 5.41 3.43
N THR A 142 30.86 6.43 3.98
CA THR A 142 31.12 7.68 3.23
C THR A 142 31.99 7.42 1.99
N LYS A 143 33.04 6.60 2.10
CA LYS A 143 33.90 6.21 0.97
C LYS A 143 33.11 5.50 -0.14
N GLY A 144 32.12 4.70 0.21
CA GLY A 144 31.25 4.01 -0.74
C GLY A 144 30.32 4.96 -1.50
N ILE A 145 29.79 5.99 -0.85
CA ILE A 145 28.99 7.04 -1.50
C ILE A 145 29.86 7.87 -2.45
N GLU A 146 31.04 8.31 -2.00
CA GLU A 146 32.02 8.97 -2.87
C GLU A 146 32.35 8.14 -4.13
N ASP A 147 32.51 6.81 -3.97
CA ASP A 147 32.79 5.87 -5.07
C ASP A 147 31.52 5.45 -5.85
N CYS A 148 30.32 5.91 -5.47
CA CYS A 148 29.14 5.94 -6.33
C CYS A 148 29.16 7.22 -7.18
N ASP A 149 29.17 8.37 -6.50
CA ASP A 149 28.96 9.71 -7.08
C ASP A 149 30.06 10.09 -8.10
N SER A 150 31.31 9.64 -7.89
CA SER A 150 32.43 9.99 -8.78
C SER A 150 32.42 9.27 -10.13
N ASN A 151 31.63 8.20 -10.28
CA ASN A 151 31.86 7.17 -11.29
C ASN A 151 30.84 7.19 -12.43
N THR A 152 30.68 8.37 -13.04
CA THR A 152 29.72 8.64 -14.12
C THR A 152 30.14 8.13 -15.51
N SER A 153 30.90 7.03 -15.61
CA SER A 153 31.28 6.45 -16.91
C SER A 153 31.33 4.92 -16.91
N ALA A 154 31.05 4.33 -18.07
CA ALA A 154 30.79 2.89 -18.21
C ALA A 154 32.01 1.96 -18.06
N GLU A 155 33.22 2.50 -17.88
CA GLU A 155 34.44 1.69 -17.69
C GLU A 155 34.61 1.19 -16.24
N ILE A 156 33.73 1.59 -15.31
CA ILE A 156 34.02 1.61 -13.87
C ILE A 156 33.37 0.45 -13.07
N THR A 157 32.81 -0.59 -13.72
CA THR A 157 32.33 -1.81 -13.03
C THR A 157 33.41 -2.45 -12.14
N GLY A 158 34.69 -2.30 -12.51
CA GLY A 158 35.83 -2.82 -11.75
C GLY A 158 36.08 -2.10 -10.42
N ALA A 159 36.03 -0.76 -10.39
CA ALA A 159 36.35 0.00 -9.17
C ALA A 159 35.29 -0.24 -8.07
N PHE A 160 34.02 -0.29 -8.47
CA PHE A 160 32.91 -0.56 -7.56
C PHE A 160 33.01 -1.97 -6.94
N ALA A 161 33.36 -2.98 -7.74
CA ALA A 161 33.66 -4.31 -7.24
C ALA A 161 34.85 -4.33 -6.25
N THR A 162 35.87 -3.50 -6.45
CA THR A 162 36.99 -3.38 -5.50
C THR A 162 36.65 -2.63 -4.21
N TYR A 163 35.74 -1.66 -4.24
CA TYR A 163 35.24 -1.04 -3.01
C TYR A 163 34.55 -2.10 -2.14
N PHE A 164 33.63 -2.89 -2.70
CA PHE A 164 32.90 -3.89 -1.92
C PHE A 164 33.79 -5.03 -1.43
N SER A 165 34.79 -5.49 -2.20
CA SER A 165 35.70 -6.54 -1.72
C SER A 165 36.52 -6.09 -0.51
N VAL A 166 36.92 -4.82 -0.46
CA VAL A 166 37.64 -4.23 0.68
C VAL A 166 36.69 -3.94 1.84
N ALA A 167 35.60 -3.19 1.61
CA ALA A 167 34.70 -2.74 2.68
C ALA A 167 34.05 -3.91 3.43
N LYS A 168 33.64 -4.97 2.72
CA LYS A 168 33.14 -6.21 3.32
C LYS A 168 34.21 -6.93 4.15
N ARG A 169 35.42 -7.10 3.59
CA ARG A 169 36.55 -7.73 4.27
C ARG A 169 36.89 -7.03 5.58
N VAL A 170 36.99 -5.69 5.57
CA VAL A 170 37.21 -4.89 6.79
C VAL A 170 36.06 -5.10 7.78
N SER A 171 34.81 -4.97 7.34
CA SER A 171 33.64 -5.07 8.22
C SER A 171 33.49 -6.45 8.85
N LEU A 172 33.87 -7.52 8.15
CA LEU A 172 33.96 -8.88 8.69
C LEU A 172 35.04 -9.00 9.79
N TYR A 173 36.23 -8.43 9.57
CA TYR A 173 37.30 -8.42 10.58
C TYR A 173 36.95 -7.58 11.81
N LEU A 174 36.17 -6.50 11.67
CA LEU A 174 35.62 -5.76 12.81
C LEU A 174 34.60 -6.61 13.56
N ALA A 175 33.67 -7.27 12.85
CA ALA A 175 32.65 -8.11 13.45
C ALA A 175 33.25 -9.31 14.22
N ARG A 176 34.34 -9.92 13.74
CA ARG A 176 35.02 -11.03 14.45
C ARG A 176 35.60 -10.66 15.81
N ILE A 177 35.75 -9.36 16.13
CA ILE A 177 36.31 -8.86 17.40
C ILE A 177 35.28 -8.08 18.23
N CYS A 178 34.37 -7.35 17.58
CA CYS A 178 33.30 -6.58 18.22
C CYS A 178 32.00 -6.78 17.41
N PRO A 179 31.38 -7.97 17.44
CA PRO A 179 30.24 -8.32 16.59
C PRO A 179 29.03 -7.44 16.89
N GLN A 180 28.48 -7.50 18.10
CA GLN A 180 27.39 -6.64 18.57
C GLN A 180 27.55 -5.17 18.15
N GLN A 181 28.66 -4.49 18.50
CA GLN A 181 28.82 -3.05 18.18
C GLN A 181 28.91 -2.76 16.66
N THR A 182 29.48 -3.70 15.89
CA THR A 182 29.57 -3.60 14.43
C THR A 182 28.19 -3.76 13.80
N ILE A 183 27.41 -4.73 14.28
CA ILE A 183 26.03 -5.00 13.85
C ILE A 183 25.11 -3.84 14.28
N ASP A 184 25.13 -3.41 15.55
CA ASP A 184 24.33 -2.31 16.09
C ASP A 184 24.49 -1.03 15.25
N HIS A 185 25.73 -0.67 14.89
CA HIS A 185 25.96 0.55 14.11
C HIS A 185 25.48 0.42 12.66
N LEU A 186 25.75 -0.72 12.00
CA LEU A 186 25.27 -0.97 10.64
C LEU A 186 23.73 -1.08 10.59
N VAL A 187 23.09 -1.68 11.60
CA VAL A 187 21.63 -1.76 11.73
C VAL A 187 21.04 -0.37 12.06
N CYS A 188 21.73 0.46 12.83
CA CYS A 188 21.34 1.85 13.07
C CYS A 188 21.35 2.68 11.77
N GLU A 189 22.39 2.54 10.93
CA GLU A 189 22.45 3.17 9.60
C GLU A 189 21.37 2.59 8.66
N LEU A 190 21.19 1.26 8.65
CA LEU A 190 20.12 0.59 7.88
C LEU A 190 18.71 1.10 8.25
N SER A 191 18.47 1.41 9.52
CA SER A 191 17.20 1.97 9.99
C SER A 191 16.92 3.39 9.46
N GLN A 192 17.96 4.13 9.03
CA GLN A 192 17.78 5.47 8.46
C GLN A 192 17.14 5.44 7.07
N ARG A 193 17.09 4.29 6.37
CA ARG A 193 16.37 4.16 5.08
C ARG A 193 14.91 4.59 5.16
N MET A 194 14.30 4.46 6.35
CA MET A 194 12.94 4.94 6.62
C MET A 194 12.82 6.48 6.48
N LEU A 195 13.93 7.21 6.62
CA LEU A 195 14.02 8.67 6.62
C LEU A 195 14.84 9.25 5.46
N GLU A 196 15.34 8.41 4.54
CA GLU A 196 16.08 8.86 3.35
C GLU A 196 15.09 9.50 2.36
N GLU A 197 15.29 10.78 2.02
CA GLU A 197 14.43 11.52 1.10
C GLU A 197 14.80 11.18 -0.35
N ILE A 198 13.90 10.50 -1.06
CA ILE A 198 13.98 10.30 -2.51
C ILE A 198 13.30 11.52 -3.17
N GLU A 199 13.94 12.12 -4.18
CA GLU A 199 13.49 13.35 -4.83
C GLU A 199 12.14 13.20 -5.58
N ASP A 200 11.02 13.43 -4.88
CA ASP A 200 10.20 14.65 -5.02
C ASP A 200 8.98 14.56 -4.08
N PRO A 201 8.69 15.53 -3.19
CA PRO A 201 7.47 15.52 -2.40
C PRO A 201 6.24 15.66 -3.32
N VAL A 202 5.19 14.86 -3.10
CA VAL A 202 4.05 14.77 -4.03
C VAL A 202 3.21 16.07 -4.04
N ARG A 203 3.60 16.98 -4.92
CA ARG A 203 2.92 18.23 -5.24
C ARG A 203 1.81 17.96 -6.26
N PRO A 204 0.70 18.72 -6.25
CA PRO A 204 -0.26 18.69 -7.34
C PRO A 204 0.38 19.26 -8.62
N SER A 205 0.70 18.38 -9.57
CA SER A 205 0.99 18.76 -10.95
C SER A 205 -0.24 19.44 -11.56
N LYS A 206 -0.05 20.57 -12.26
CA LYS A 206 -1.18 21.35 -12.80
C LYS A 206 -1.75 20.81 -14.12
N ASP A 207 -0.97 20.04 -14.86
CA ASP A 207 -1.30 19.58 -16.21
C ASP A 207 -0.87 18.12 -16.40
N ASP A 208 -1.55 17.18 -15.73
CA ASP A 208 -1.51 15.76 -16.08
C ASP A 208 -2.94 15.28 -16.45
N PRO A 209 -3.22 14.94 -17.73
CA PRO A 209 -4.54 14.48 -18.15
C PRO A 209 -4.94 13.12 -17.56
N LEU A 210 -4.02 12.36 -16.93
CA LEU A 210 -4.34 11.13 -16.18
C LEU A 210 -4.90 11.42 -14.78
N ALA A 211 -4.84 12.65 -14.27
CA ALA A 211 -5.47 13.03 -13.01
C ALA A 211 -7.01 12.88 -13.04
N ASN A 212 -7.62 12.81 -14.23
CA ASN A 212 -9.06 12.64 -14.45
C ASN A 212 -9.63 11.28 -13.99
N PHE A 213 -8.80 10.35 -13.49
CA PHE A 213 -9.27 9.06 -12.96
C PHE A 213 -9.70 9.07 -11.48
N ILE A 214 -9.74 10.24 -10.81
CA ILE A 214 -10.42 10.37 -9.50
C ILE A 214 -11.94 10.38 -9.72
N LEU A 215 -12.57 9.22 -9.60
CA LEU A 215 -14.02 9.06 -9.76
C LEU A 215 -14.75 9.54 -8.49
N GLU A 216 -15.51 10.63 -8.63
CA GLU A 216 -16.27 11.27 -7.54
C GLU A 216 -17.80 11.19 -7.73
N PHE A 217 -18.56 11.19 -6.62
CA PHE A 217 -20.03 11.35 -6.65
C PHE A 217 -20.49 12.72 -7.21
N SER A 218 -19.59 13.70 -7.26
CA SER A 218 -19.79 15.04 -7.81
C SER A 218 -19.92 15.03 -9.34
N GLN A 219 -19.20 14.13 -10.01
CA GLN A 219 -19.09 14.05 -11.47
C GLN A 219 -20.31 13.32 -12.07
N GLY A 220 -20.98 13.96 -13.02
CA GLY A 220 -22.12 13.38 -13.74
C GLY A 220 -21.71 12.30 -14.75
N PRO A 221 -22.66 11.49 -15.26
CA PRO A 221 -22.36 10.43 -16.22
C PRO A 221 -21.71 10.99 -17.50
N THR A 222 -20.50 10.50 -17.82
CA THR A 222 -19.61 11.02 -18.88
C THR A 222 -20.00 10.55 -20.30
N THR A 223 -21.24 10.81 -20.71
CA THR A 223 -21.76 10.49 -22.05
C THR A 223 -21.06 11.23 -23.21
N SER A 224 -20.15 12.15 -22.92
CA SER A 224 -19.47 13.03 -23.88
C SER A 224 -17.94 12.82 -24.03
N GLN A 225 -17.34 11.85 -23.33
CA GLN A 225 -15.88 11.59 -23.41
C GLN A 225 -15.49 10.41 -24.32
N VAL A 226 -16.44 9.54 -24.70
CA VAL A 226 -16.17 8.36 -25.55
C VAL A 226 -15.75 8.77 -26.98
N THR A 227 -16.13 9.96 -27.44
CA THR A 227 -15.81 10.47 -28.80
C THR A 227 -14.35 10.88 -28.98
N THR A 228 -13.61 11.16 -27.92
CA THR A 228 -12.28 11.81 -28.01
C THR A 228 -11.11 10.83 -28.16
N ILE A 229 -11.36 9.53 -28.17
CA ILE A 229 -10.35 8.46 -28.28
C ILE A 229 -10.31 7.85 -29.71
N ALA A 230 -11.20 8.30 -30.60
CA ALA A 230 -11.38 7.69 -31.93
C ALA A 230 -10.54 8.32 -33.08
N ASP A 231 -10.03 9.53 -32.92
CA ASP A 231 -9.34 10.29 -34.00
C ASP A 231 -7.80 10.19 -33.92
N SER A 232 -7.25 9.03 -34.28
CA SER A 232 -5.82 8.88 -34.58
C SER A 232 -5.55 7.85 -35.69
N GLN A 233 -6.17 8.03 -36.86
CA GLN A 233 -5.81 7.33 -38.11
C GLN A 233 -5.72 8.32 -39.29
N PRO A 234 -4.77 8.12 -40.24
CA PRO A 234 -4.51 9.09 -41.29
C PRO A 234 -5.52 9.04 -42.44
N HIS A 235 -5.67 10.20 -43.10
CA HIS A 235 -6.68 10.51 -44.11
C HIS A 235 -6.66 9.62 -45.35
N MET A 236 -7.85 9.26 -45.87
CA MET A 236 -8.14 9.22 -47.30
C MET A 236 -9.55 9.78 -47.58
N SER A 237 -9.69 10.58 -48.64
CA SER A 237 -10.88 11.41 -48.91
C SER A 237 -11.99 10.67 -49.68
N PRO A 238 -13.28 11.06 -49.52
CA PRO A 238 -14.42 10.32 -50.05
C PRO A 238 -14.83 10.72 -51.48
N LEU A 239 -15.39 9.77 -52.26
CA LEU A 239 -16.16 10.06 -53.46
C LEU A 239 -17.42 9.16 -53.59
N LEU A 240 -18.46 9.76 -54.18
CA LEU A 240 -19.82 9.28 -54.45
C LEU A 240 -19.81 7.98 -55.32
N VAL A 241 -20.85 7.13 -55.41
CA VAL A 241 -22.23 7.39 -55.87
C VAL A 241 -23.21 6.23 -55.53
N ARG A 242 -24.36 6.58 -54.92
CA ARG A 242 -25.76 6.08 -55.12
C ARG A 242 -26.03 4.80 -55.97
N GLY A 243 -26.75 3.80 -55.43
CA GLY A 243 -27.51 2.86 -56.30
C GLY A 243 -28.17 1.58 -55.70
N SER A 244 -29.50 1.46 -55.92
CA SER A 244 -30.32 0.22 -56.05
C SER A 244 -30.90 -0.50 -54.81
N LEU A 245 -31.95 -1.30 -55.06
CA LEU A 245 -32.86 -1.99 -54.12
C LEU A 245 -32.77 -3.55 -54.23
N ASP A 246 -33.52 -4.21 -53.33
CA ASP A 246 -34.12 -5.57 -53.39
C ASP A 246 -33.27 -6.82 -53.11
N GLY A 247 -33.87 -7.77 -52.34
CA GLY A 247 -33.39 -9.15 -52.16
C GLY A 247 -33.32 -9.64 -50.69
N PRO A 248 -34.09 -10.67 -50.25
CA PRO A 248 -34.21 -10.99 -48.82
C PRO A 248 -33.66 -12.36 -48.34
N HIS A 249 -33.67 -12.53 -47.00
CA HIS A 249 -33.47 -13.74 -46.17
C HIS A 249 -32.04 -14.27 -45.90
N ARG A 250 -31.61 -14.19 -44.63
CA ARG A 250 -31.69 -15.31 -43.66
C ARG A 250 -31.33 -14.87 -42.23
N ASN A 251 -31.80 -15.63 -41.23
CA ASN A 251 -31.56 -15.37 -39.82
C ASN A 251 -30.12 -15.74 -39.38
N THR A 252 -29.52 -14.91 -38.54
CA THR A 252 -28.53 -15.34 -37.52
C THR A 252 -28.56 -14.38 -36.33
N GLY A 253 -28.91 -14.88 -35.14
CA GLY A 253 -28.74 -14.14 -33.89
C GLY A 253 -27.30 -14.25 -33.39
N GLY A 254 -26.62 -13.12 -33.19
CA GLY A 254 -25.22 -13.08 -32.77
C GLY A 254 -25.06 -12.75 -31.29
N ASN A 255 -24.80 -13.75 -30.45
CA ASN A 255 -24.33 -13.52 -29.08
C ASN A 255 -22.87 -13.03 -29.11
N LEU A 256 -22.64 -11.77 -28.73
CA LEU A 256 -21.30 -11.19 -28.58
C LEU A 256 -20.86 -11.24 -27.12
N ASN A 257 -20.39 -12.40 -26.68
CA ASN A 257 -19.65 -12.52 -25.42
C ASN A 257 -18.29 -11.85 -25.57
N TRP A 258 -18.03 -10.81 -24.79
CA TRP A 258 -16.68 -10.29 -24.61
C TRP A 258 -15.87 -11.27 -23.77
N ARG A 259 -14.82 -11.84 -24.34
CA ARG A 259 -13.70 -12.39 -23.57
C ARG A 259 -12.38 -11.97 -24.18
N THR A 260 -11.52 -11.48 -23.30
CA THR A 260 -10.12 -11.11 -23.49
C THR A 260 -9.37 -12.03 -24.46
N SER A 261 -8.80 -11.46 -25.52
CA SER A 261 -7.95 -12.15 -26.47
C SER A 261 -6.53 -12.35 -25.90
N ALA A 262 -6.30 -13.46 -25.21
CA ALA A 262 -4.95 -13.99 -25.01
C ALA A 262 -4.54 -14.80 -26.25
N ILE A 263 -3.53 -14.37 -26.99
CA ILE A 263 -3.04 -15.09 -28.17
C ILE A 263 -2.18 -16.28 -27.74
N THR A 264 -2.57 -17.48 -28.16
CA THR A 264 -1.89 -18.74 -27.81
C THR A 264 -0.94 -19.23 -28.91
N GLY A 265 0.27 -19.63 -28.55
CA GLY A 265 1.10 -20.51 -29.39
C GLY A 265 2.54 -20.66 -28.88
N ARG A 266 3.09 -21.87 -28.68
CA ARG A 266 2.50 -23.23 -28.75
C ARG A 266 3.23 -24.16 -27.77
N SER A 267 2.47 -25.05 -27.12
CA SER A 267 2.69 -26.50 -26.86
C SER A 267 4.08 -27.00 -26.37
N ILE A 268 4.20 -28.06 -25.56
CA ILE A 268 3.44 -29.34 -25.47
C ILE A 268 3.32 -29.80 -23.98
N SER A 269 2.30 -30.62 -23.67
CA SER A 269 1.96 -31.30 -22.39
C SER A 269 3.15 -31.88 -21.58
N GLY A 270 3.10 -32.05 -20.24
CA GLY A 270 1.96 -32.18 -19.28
C GLY A 270 1.78 -33.65 -18.81
N PRO A 271 1.00 -33.99 -17.76
CA PRO A 271 0.29 -33.17 -16.76
C PRO A 271 0.75 -33.43 -15.29
N LEU A 272 0.12 -32.76 -14.32
CA LEU A 272 0.16 -33.10 -12.88
C LEU A 272 -1.29 -33.19 -12.33
N SER A 273 -1.52 -34.10 -11.39
CA SER A 273 -2.80 -34.27 -10.66
C SER A 273 -2.53 -34.52 -9.17
N PRO A 274 -3.41 -34.05 -8.25
CA PRO A 274 -3.11 -33.99 -6.81
C PRO A 274 -3.41 -35.31 -6.06
N LEU A 275 -2.90 -35.44 -4.83
CA LEU A 275 -3.04 -36.65 -4.00
C LEU A 275 -3.12 -36.28 -2.50
N HIS A 276 -4.18 -36.75 -1.82
CA HIS A 276 -4.40 -36.71 -0.36
C HIS A 276 -5.59 -37.65 -0.03
N PRO A 277 -5.70 -38.27 1.16
CA PRO A 277 -4.67 -38.87 2.01
C PRO A 277 -5.04 -40.33 2.46
N GLU A 278 -4.39 -40.83 3.52
CA GLU A 278 -4.73 -42.01 4.37
C GLU A 278 -4.45 -43.46 3.90
N GLY A 279 -4.16 -44.36 4.87
CA GLY A 279 -4.96 -45.58 4.97
C GLY A 279 -4.35 -46.99 4.89
N ASN A 280 -3.35 -47.35 5.73
CA ASN A 280 -3.10 -48.71 6.28
C ASN A 280 -2.98 -50.00 5.40
N ILE A 281 -1.81 -50.66 5.54
CA ILE A 281 -1.54 -52.13 5.70
C ILE A 281 -2.23 -53.17 4.77
N ILE A 282 -1.42 -53.97 4.04
CA ILE A 282 -1.40 -55.48 3.98
C ILE A 282 -0.60 -55.97 2.75
N ALA A 283 0.09 -57.12 2.89
CA ALA A 283 0.83 -57.87 1.84
C ALA A 283 0.30 -59.34 1.80
N PRO A 284 0.72 -60.29 0.92
CA PRO A 284 1.91 -60.30 0.04
C PRO A 284 1.73 -61.00 -1.35
N SER A 285 2.86 -61.29 -2.04
CA SER A 285 3.25 -62.58 -2.70
C SER A 285 3.75 -62.55 -4.16
N THR A 286 4.96 -63.13 -4.37
CA THR A 286 5.51 -63.91 -5.51
C THR A 286 5.13 -63.57 -6.97
N GLY A 287 6.05 -63.48 -7.96
CA GLY A 287 7.51 -63.78 -8.07
C GLY A 287 8.00 -63.42 -9.51
N ARG A 288 9.09 -63.93 -10.11
CA ARG A 288 10.11 -64.96 -9.80
C ARG A 288 11.38 -64.73 -10.68
N SER A 289 12.57 -65.22 -10.26
CA SER A 289 13.71 -65.77 -11.06
C SER A 289 14.36 -64.95 -12.22
N ALA A 290 15.69 -65.00 -12.49
CA ALA A 290 16.81 -65.73 -11.85
C ALA A 290 18.21 -65.22 -12.31
N GLN A 291 19.27 -65.68 -11.60
CA GLN A 291 20.70 -65.76 -12.01
C GLN A 291 21.48 -64.42 -12.17
N LEU A 292 22.75 -64.27 -11.74
CA LEU A 292 23.80 -65.21 -11.24
C LEU A 292 24.71 -64.55 -10.14
N LEU A 293 25.59 -65.35 -9.50
CA LEU A 293 26.54 -64.99 -8.41
C LEU A 293 27.95 -65.55 -8.72
N PRO A 294 29.08 -65.00 -8.18
CA PRO A 294 29.60 -65.22 -6.79
C PRO A 294 30.02 -63.91 -6.05
N ALA A 295 30.00 -63.73 -4.71
CA ALA A 295 30.61 -64.47 -3.55
C ALA A 295 32.12 -64.13 -3.33
N LEU A 296 32.69 -63.91 -2.13
CA LEU A 296 32.31 -64.06 -0.69
C LEU A 296 32.60 -62.73 0.11
N MET A 297 32.81 -62.55 1.44
CA MET A 297 32.94 -63.36 2.70
C MET A 297 32.62 -62.47 3.95
N ASN A 298 33.09 -62.79 5.18
CA ASN A 298 32.66 -62.23 6.50
C ASN A 298 33.77 -61.57 7.38
N ILE A 299 33.41 -60.48 8.11
CA ILE A 299 33.42 -60.21 9.60
C ILE A 299 34.42 -61.01 10.50
N PRO A 300 35.04 -60.49 11.63
CA PRO A 300 35.05 -59.16 12.31
C PRO A 300 36.47 -58.59 12.70
N GLY A 301 36.56 -57.42 13.38
CA GLY A 301 37.80 -56.97 14.08
C GLY A 301 37.73 -55.59 14.81
N MET A 302 38.52 -55.37 15.87
CA MET A 302 38.44 -54.21 16.80
C MET A 302 39.23 -52.93 16.39
N SER A 303 38.69 -51.78 16.81
CA SER A 303 39.32 -50.48 17.19
C SER A 303 40.72 -50.06 16.68
N LEU A 304 40.82 -48.83 16.15
CA LEU A 304 41.74 -47.78 16.65
C LEU A 304 41.43 -46.38 16.05
N SER A 305 42.15 -45.35 16.52
CA SER A 305 41.94 -43.90 16.34
C SER A 305 41.98 -43.37 14.89
N GLY A 306 41.45 -42.16 14.68
CA GLY A 306 41.50 -41.44 13.39
C GLY A 306 42.88 -40.87 13.01
N PRO A 307 42.96 -40.14 11.89
CA PRO A 307 43.07 -38.68 12.04
C PRO A 307 42.24 -37.85 11.04
N LEU A 308 42.16 -36.55 11.30
CA LEU A 308 41.61 -35.52 10.41
C LEU A 308 42.48 -35.35 9.16
N MET A 309 41.89 -35.19 7.97
CA MET A 309 42.57 -34.65 6.79
C MET A 309 41.65 -33.80 5.89
N SER A 310 42.12 -32.58 5.63
CA SER A 310 41.83 -31.66 4.52
C SER A 310 40.81 -32.09 3.45
N VAL A 311 39.76 -31.28 3.29
CA VAL A 311 39.05 -31.07 2.01
C VAL A 311 39.49 -29.72 1.43
N ARG A 312 39.69 -29.65 0.11
CA ARG A 312 40.25 -28.48 -0.58
C ARG A 312 39.16 -27.53 -1.10
N ASN A 313 39.40 -26.23 -1.00
CA ASN A 313 38.67 -25.24 -1.81
C ASN A 313 39.01 -25.44 -3.29
N SER A 314 38.00 -25.41 -4.16
CA SER A 314 38.14 -25.64 -5.61
C SER A 314 38.06 -24.32 -6.40
N THR A 315 39.21 -23.75 -6.74
CA THR A 315 39.31 -22.60 -7.66
C THR A 315 39.10 -23.02 -9.12
N GLY A 316 37.93 -22.70 -9.68
CA GLY A 316 37.56 -23.04 -11.05
C GLY A 316 38.04 -22.02 -12.08
N ASN A 317 39.20 -22.24 -12.69
CA ASN A 317 39.72 -21.38 -13.78
C ASN A 317 38.89 -21.52 -15.08
N LEU A 318 38.23 -20.45 -15.50
CA LEU A 318 37.68 -20.32 -16.87
C LEU A 318 38.72 -19.71 -17.81
N ARG A 319 39.47 -20.59 -18.49
CA ARG A 319 40.54 -20.19 -19.43
C ARG A 319 39.97 -19.95 -20.83
N SER A 320 39.86 -18.67 -21.22
CA SER A 320 39.60 -18.28 -22.62
C SER A 320 40.66 -18.86 -23.58
N ARG A 321 40.28 -19.12 -24.83
CA ARG A 321 41.16 -19.69 -25.87
C ARG A 321 41.44 -18.67 -26.98
N HIS A 322 42.72 -18.36 -27.18
CA HIS A 322 43.20 -17.60 -28.36
C HIS A 322 43.10 -18.41 -29.66
N MET A 323 42.97 -17.71 -30.78
CA MET A 323 43.94 -17.62 -31.91
C MET A 323 43.70 -16.25 -32.60
N SER A 324 44.66 -15.31 -32.73
CA SER A 324 45.87 -15.31 -33.60
C SER A 324 45.47 -15.25 -35.09
N ARG A 325 45.82 -14.25 -35.94
CA ARG A 325 47.07 -13.47 -36.21
C ARG A 325 46.70 -12.07 -36.80
N ASP A 326 47.57 -11.13 -37.21
CA ASP A 326 49.04 -11.07 -37.37
C ASP A 326 49.60 -9.62 -37.18
N SER A 327 50.92 -9.53 -37.12
CA SER A 327 51.87 -8.41 -36.95
C SER A 327 51.61 -7.03 -37.62
N GLY A 328 52.10 -5.95 -36.99
CA GLY A 328 52.28 -4.61 -37.58
C GLY A 328 52.86 -3.58 -36.60
N ASP A 329 53.95 -2.88 -36.95
CA ASP A 329 54.71 -2.00 -36.06
C ASP A 329 54.40 -0.48 -36.20
N CYS A 330 54.81 0.28 -35.17
CA CYS A 330 55.32 1.65 -35.19
C CYS A 330 54.41 2.91 -35.20
N LEU A 331 54.73 3.79 -34.22
CA LEU A 331 54.79 5.28 -34.25
C LEU A 331 53.51 6.13 -34.15
N ILE A 332 53.39 6.82 -32.99
CA ILE A 332 53.44 8.30 -32.83
C ILE A 332 52.75 9.11 -33.95
N ASP A 333 51.66 9.86 -33.70
CA ASP A 333 51.70 11.18 -33.03
C ASP A 333 50.32 11.75 -32.61
N THR A 334 50.31 12.90 -31.90
CA THR A 334 49.13 13.76 -31.58
C THR A 334 49.56 15.23 -31.38
N PRO A 335 48.72 16.29 -31.43
CA PRO A 335 47.29 16.42 -31.82
C PRO A 335 47.07 17.60 -32.84
N ASN A 336 45.89 18.29 -32.78
CA ASN A 336 45.53 19.62 -33.37
C ASN A 336 45.05 19.66 -34.85
N SER A 337 44.20 20.59 -35.32
CA SER A 337 43.17 21.47 -34.68
C SER A 337 42.39 22.31 -35.74
N GLY A 338 41.05 22.49 -35.58
CA GLY A 338 40.22 23.45 -36.35
C GLY A 338 39.88 23.07 -37.81
N GLU A 339 38.89 23.68 -38.49
CA GLU A 339 37.79 24.59 -38.06
C GLU A 339 36.68 24.64 -39.17
N ASP A 340 35.53 25.27 -38.88
CA ASP A 340 34.49 25.81 -39.80
C ASP A 340 33.61 24.96 -40.78
N ILE A 341 32.36 24.70 -40.33
CA ILE A 341 31.12 25.43 -40.71
C ILE A 341 30.50 25.32 -42.16
N LEU A 342 29.32 24.65 -42.20
CA LEU A 342 28.10 24.80 -43.05
C LEU A 342 27.87 24.06 -44.40
N HIS A 343 26.74 23.31 -44.42
CA HIS A 343 25.71 23.16 -45.49
C HIS A 343 26.07 22.51 -46.86
N LEU A 344 25.21 21.73 -47.55
CA LEU A 344 23.82 21.29 -47.34
C LEU A 344 23.54 19.98 -48.14
N GLY A 345 22.64 19.10 -47.67
CA GLY A 345 21.67 18.43 -48.56
C GLY A 345 21.56 16.89 -48.57
N GLY A 346 20.54 16.38 -47.87
CA GLY A 346 19.60 15.40 -48.45
C GLY A 346 19.67 13.93 -48.01
N ILE A 347 18.58 13.48 -47.34
CA ILE A 347 17.94 12.14 -47.43
C ILE A 347 18.80 10.97 -46.84
N GLU A 348 18.33 10.11 -45.93
CA GLU A 348 16.97 9.68 -45.56
C GLU A 348 16.61 9.96 -44.08
N LEU A 349 15.31 9.93 -43.76
CA LEU A 349 14.81 9.89 -42.37
C LEU A 349 14.41 8.44 -42.03
N GLN A 350 15.13 7.79 -41.11
CA GLN A 350 14.64 6.60 -40.42
C GLN A 350 14.30 6.97 -38.98
N GLY A 351 13.02 6.83 -38.62
CA GLY A 351 12.49 7.32 -37.35
C GLY A 351 12.97 6.47 -36.17
N ILE A 352 13.79 7.06 -35.30
CA ILE A 352 14.08 6.54 -33.96
C ILE A 352 12.76 6.52 -33.19
N SER A 353 12.39 5.39 -32.60
CA SER A 353 11.16 5.31 -31.81
C SER A 353 11.29 6.10 -30.50
N ALA A 354 10.19 6.68 -30.03
CA ALA A 354 10.17 7.36 -28.72
C ALA A 354 10.58 6.40 -27.59
N SER A 355 10.26 5.10 -27.71
CA SER A 355 10.72 4.02 -26.83
C SER A 355 12.24 3.82 -26.84
N GLU A 356 12.90 3.87 -28.00
CA GLU A 356 14.36 3.77 -28.07
C GLU A 356 15.01 5.01 -27.45
N LEU A 357 14.47 6.20 -27.68
CA LEU A 357 14.95 7.42 -27.03
C LEU A 357 14.76 7.36 -25.50
N GLN A 358 13.62 6.84 -25.02
CA GLN A 358 13.37 6.59 -23.60
C GLN A 358 14.41 5.64 -22.99
N SER A 359 14.74 4.54 -23.69
CA SER A 359 15.76 3.58 -23.26
C SER A 359 17.19 4.14 -23.32
N ALA A 360 17.49 5.02 -24.29
CA ALA A 360 18.78 5.70 -24.38
C ALA A 360 18.97 6.73 -23.26
N LEU A 361 17.89 7.38 -22.83
CA LEU A 361 17.87 8.26 -21.65
C LEU A 361 17.96 7.45 -20.33
N GLN A 362 17.38 6.25 -20.28
CA GLN A 362 17.62 5.29 -19.20
C GLN A 362 19.07 4.73 -19.20
N GLY A 363 19.82 4.88 -20.29
CA GLY A 363 21.23 4.48 -20.41
C GLY A 363 22.22 5.23 -19.49
N HIS A 364 21.73 6.17 -18.67
CA HIS A 364 22.49 6.82 -17.61
C HIS A 364 21.83 6.59 -16.24
N GLN A 365 21.59 5.32 -15.86
CA GLN A 365 21.27 4.98 -14.47
C GLN A 365 22.42 5.41 -13.55
N GLN A 366 22.19 6.46 -12.77
CA GLN A 366 23.07 6.86 -11.68
C GLN A 366 22.83 5.90 -10.52
N HIS A 367 23.81 5.03 -10.22
CA HIS A 367 23.76 4.08 -9.09
C HIS A 367 23.96 4.82 -7.75
N LEU A 368 22.97 5.64 -7.38
CA LEU A 368 22.92 6.43 -6.15
C LEU A 368 22.57 5.52 -4.95
N LEU A 369 23.55 4.73 -4.49
CA LEU A 369 23.37 3.91 -3.29
C LEU A 369 23.31 4.77 -2.04
N SER A 370 22.34 4.50 -1.18
CA SER A 370 22.19 5.20 0.09
C SER A 370 23.15 4.71 1.19
N ARG A 371 23.16 5.39 2.34
CA ARG A 371 23.91 4.92 3.52
C ARG A 371 23.38 3.56 3.97
N ALA A 372 22.06 3.39 3.94
CA ALA A 372 21.41 2.15 4.29
C ALA A 372 21.64 1.03 3.26
N ASP A 373 21.78 1.34 1.96
CA ASP A 373 22.17 0.34 0.95
C ASP A 373 23.56 -0.23 1.21
N ILE A 374 24.54 0.63 1.48
CA ILE A 374 25.90 0.18 1.81
C ILE A 374 25.88 -0.62 3.11
N ALA A 375 25.16 -0.17 4.14
CA ALA A 375 25.02 -0.91 5.39
C ALA A 375 24.41 -2.31 5.18
N LEU A 376 23.38 -2.44 4.33
CA LEU A 376 22.77 -3.72 3.93
C LEU A 376 23.80 -4.64 3.27
N ILE A 377 24.60 -4.10 2.33
CA ILE A 377 25.62 -4.87 1.60
C ILE A 377 26.74 -5.37 2.52
N LEU A 378 27.10 -4.62 3.57
CA LEU A 378 28.07 -5.03 4.59
C LEU A 378 27.49 -6.07 5.56
N LEU A 379 26.26 -5.85 6.05
CA LEU A 379 25.53 -6.81 6.89
C LEU A 379 25.34 -8.17 6.21
N ALA A 380 25.11 -8.18 4.89
CA ALA A 380 24.96 -9.40 4.09
C ALA A 380 26.18 -10.34 4.19
N GLU A 381 27.39 -9.80 4.38
CA GLU A 381 28.60 -10.62 4.57
C GLU A 381 28.72 -11.13 6.02
N ILE A 382 28.46 -10.25 6.99
CA ILE A 382 28.60 -10.52 8.44
C ILE A 382 27.58 -11.57 8.94
N ALA A 383 26.39 -11.61 8.33
CA ALA A 383 25.27 -12.46 8.72
C ALA A 383 25.52 -13.98 8.61
N TYR A 384 26.55 -14.42 7.90
CA TYR A 384 26.87 -15.85 7.76
C TYR A 384 27.62 -16.40 8.98
N GLU A 385 28.51 -15.62 9.60
CA GLU A 385 29.37 -16.09 10.69
C GLU A 385 28.69 -15.98 12.07
N ASN A 386 27.94 -14.90 12.30
CA ASN A 386 27.33 -14.59 13.60
C ASN A 386 25.83 -14.98 13.62
N ASP A 387 25.32 -15.40 14.79
CA ASP A 387 23.95 -15.87 14.97
C ASP A 387 23.25 -15.17 16.17
N GLU A 388 23.79 -15.26 17.38
CA GLU A 388 23.17 -14.66 18.58
C GLU A 388 23.08 -13.12 18.51
N ASP A 389 24.15 -12.41 18.11
CA ASP A 389 24.22 -10.94 18.02
C ASP A 389 23.15 -10.32 17.08
N PHE A 390 22.60 -11.11 16.16
CA PHE A 390 21.57 -10.68 15.23
C PHE A 390 20.15 -10.75 15.81
N ARG A 391 19.92 -11.49 16.92
CA ARG A 391 18.57 -11.86 17.39
C ARG A 391 17.70 -10.68 17.83
N GLU A 392 18.28 -9.63 18.38
CA GLU A 392 17.53 -8.42 18.77
C GLU A 392 17.10 -7.57 17.55
N HIS A 393 17.80 -7.72 16.42
CA HIS A 393 17.64 -6.89 15.23
C HIS A 393 16.77 -7.53 14.13
N LEU A 394 16.36 -8.79 14.28
CA LEU A 394 15.61 -9.54 13.27
C LEU A 394 14.31 -8.87 12.76
N PRO A 395 13.47 -8.24 13.60
CA PRO A 395 12.28 -7.52 13.14
C PRO A 395 12.59 -6.46 12.08
N LEU A 396 13.68 -5.71 12.29
CA LEU A 396 14.14 -4.66 11.37
C LEU A 396 14.86 -5.27 10.15
N LEU A 397 15.76 -6.23 10.36
CA LEU A 397 16.51 -6.86 9.28
C LEU A 397 15.60 -7.56 8.28
N PHE A 398 14.63 -8.35 8.74
CA PHE A 398 13.66 -8.98 7.84
C PHE A 398 12.73 -7.97 7.19
N HIS A 399 12.35 -6.90 7.90
CA HIS A 399 11.57 -5.82 7.29
C HIS A 399 12.30 -5.16 6.11
N VAL A 400 13.50 -4.61 6.34
CA VAL A 400 14.28 -3.92 5.29
C VAL A 400 14.63 -4.87 4.15
N THR A 401 14.97 -6.10 4.47
CA THR A 401 15.27 -7.13 3.47
C THR A 401 14.04 -7.43 2.59
N CYS A 402 12.84 -7.57 3.15
CA CYS A 402 11.62 -7.79 2.37
C CYS A 402 11.22 -6.59 1.50
N VAL A 403 11.34 -5.35 2.00
CA VAL A 403 10.99 -4.13 1.22
C VAL A 403 12.08 -3.70 0.22
N SER A 404 13.16 -4.49 0.09
CA SER A 404 14.26 -4.26 -0.86
C SER A 404 14.41 -5.39 -1.90
N MET A 405 13.40 -6.26 -2.03
CA MET A 405 13.38 -7.42 -2.96
C MET A 405 12.80 -7.09 -4.36
N ASP A 406 12.39 -5.83 -4.54
CA ASP A 406 11.93 -5.18 -5.76
C ASP A 406 12.61 -3.82 -6.00
N SER A 407 13.82 -3.63 -5.44
CA SER A 407 14.67 -2.47 -5.75
C SER A 407 15.08 -2.47 -7.23
N SER A 408 15.19 -1.29 -7.84
CA SER A 408 15.76 -1.11 -9.19
C SER A 408 17.25 -1.43 -9.23
N GLU A 409 17.93 -1.32 -8.09
CA GLU A 409 19.38 -1.49 -8.01
C GLU A 409 19.72 -2.98 -7.81
N ASP A 410 20.16 -3.62 -8.89
CA ASP A 410 20.57 -5.04 -8.93
C ASP A 410 21.51 -5.43 -7.77
N ILE A 411 22.41 -4.52 -7.37
CA ILE A 411 23.34 -4.76 -6.27
C ILE A 411 22.65 -4.80 -4.89
N VAL A 412 21.60 -4.00 -4.67
CA VAL A 412 20.80 -3.99 -3.45
C VAL A 412 19.92 -5.23 -3.40
N LEU A 413 19.27 -5.56 -4.52
CA LEU A 413 18.49 -6.78 -4.72
C LEU A 413 19.31 -8.06 -4.47
N LEU A 414 20.52 -8.13 -5.06
CA LEU A 414 21.43 -9.25 -4.86
C LEU A 414 21.85 -9.41 -3.39
N HIS A 415 22.11 -8.31 -2.69
CA HIS A 415 22.55 -8.36 -1.29
C HIS A 415 21.42 -8.55 -0.29
N SER A 416 20.18 -8.11 -0.58
CA SER A 416 19.01 -8.42 0.25
C SER A 416 18.71 -9.93 0.18
N GLN A 417 18.80 -10.54 -1.00
CA GLN A 417 18.70 -11.99 -1.20
C GLN A 417 19.82 -12.75 -0.47
N ASN A 418 21.07 -12.29 -0.53
CA ASN A 418 22.19 -12.91 0.19
C ASN A 418 22.02 -12.77 1.73
N LEU A 419 21.62 -11.59 2.23
CA LEU A 419 21.38 -11.33 3.65
C LEU A 419 20.30 -12.25 4.22
N LEU A 420 19.17 -12.40 3.50
CA LEU A 420 18.09 -13.30 3.92
C LEU A 420 18.57 -14.76 4.02
N VAL A 421 19.29 -15.24 3.00
CA VAL A 421 19.85 -16.60 2.96
C VAL A 421 20.84 -16.82 4.12
N ASN A 422 21.71 -15.84 4.38
CA ASN A 422 22.71 -15.94 5.43
C ASN A 422 22.10 -15.93 6.83
N LEU A 423 21.14 -15.02 7.11
CA LEU A 423 20.39 -15.01 8.38
C LEU A 423 19.61 -16.31 8.59
N LEU A 424 18.88 -16.80 7.58
CA LEU A 424 18.14 -18.08 7.67
C LEU A 424 19.09 -19.26 7.95
N TYR A 425 20.29 -19.27 7.36
CA TYR A 425 21.26 -20.33 7.58
C TYR A 425 21.99 -20.24 8.92
N SER A 426 22.42 -19.05 9.37
CA SER A 426 23.10 -18.90 10.66
C SER A 426 22.14 -19.15 11.84
N LEU A 427 21.00 -18.47 11.86
CA LEU A 427 20.03 -18.50 12.96
C LEU A 427 19.32 -19.85 13.11
N ALA A 428 19.08 -20.58 12.01
CA ALA A 428 18.29 -21.81 12.02
C ALA A 428 19.01 -23.00 11.37
N GLY A 429 19.61 -22.81 10.19
CA GLY A 429 20.23 -23.89 9.40
C GLY A 429 21.35 -24.62 10.14
N ARG A 430 22.32 -23.84 10.65
CA ARG A 430 23.47 -24.28 11.45
C ARG A 430 23.04 -25.14 12.65
N HIS A 431 22.07 -24.68 13.43
CA HIS A 431 21.55 -25.42 14.58
C HIS A 431 20.86 -26.73 14.14
N LEU A 432 20.01 -26.69 13.11
CA LEU A 432 19.31 -27.86 12.56
C LEU A 432 20.25 -28.86 11.85
N GLU A 433 21.51 -28.52 11.59
CA GLU A 433 22.54 -29.43 11.09
C GLU A 433 23.42 -30.04 12.19
N LEU A 434 23.71 -29.28 13.26
CA LEU A 434 24.54 -29.74 14.37
C LEU A 434 23.78 -30.68 15.33
N TYR A 435 22.50 -30.42 15.59
CA TYR A 435 21.67 -31.24 16.49
C TYR A 435 20.96 -32.37 15.75
N LYS A 436 20.75 -33.51 16.43
CA LYS A 436 20.09 -34.70 15.87
C LYS A 436 18.56 -34.55 15.81
N VAL A 437 18.12 -33.64 14.93
CA VAL A 437 16.77 -33.44 14.37
C VAL A 437 15.74 -34.49 14.80
N GLU A 438 14.82 -34.13 15.70
CA GLU A 438 13.69 -34.99 16.07
C GLU A 438 12.66 -35.10 14.93
N SER A 439 11.58 -35.87 15.13
CA SER A 439 10.58 -36.08 14.06
C SER A 439 9.86 -34.80 13.62
N GLY A 440 9.65 -33.84 14.53
CA GLY A 440 9.06 -32.53 14.21
C GLY A 440 10.04 -31.60 13.49
N ASP A 441 11.27 -31.47 14.02
CA ASP A 441 12.34 -30.65 13.45
C ASP A 441 12.63 -30.97 11.97
N ARG A 442 12.38 -32.22 11.55
CA ARG A 442 12.55 -32.66 10.17
C ARG A 442 11.69 -31.86 9.19
N GLU A 443 10.45 -31.53 9.56
CA GLU A 443 9.55 -30.76 8.70
C GLU A 443 9.98 -29.29 8.65
N ASN A 444 10.34 -28.70 9.80
CA ASN A 444 10.82 -27.32 9.87
C ASN A 444 12.16 -27.15 9.13
N LYS A 445 13.06 -28.15 9.21
CA LYS A 445 14.28 -28.22 8.40
C LYS A 445 13.95 -28.32 6.90
N GLN A 446 12.98 -29.15 6.51
CA GLN A 446 12.54 -29.25 5.11
C GLN A 446 12.02 -27.89 4.59
N LYS A 447 11.19 -27.19 5.37
CA LYS A 447 10.68 -25.84 5.07
C LYS A 447 11.83 -24.84 4.90
N LEU A 448 12.69 -24.70 5.90
CA LEU A 448 13.84 -23.79 5.89
C LEU A 448 14.74 -23.98 4.67
N PHE A 449 15.20 -25.21 4.41
CA PHE A 449 16.10 -25.47 3.28
C PHE A 449 15.39 -25.36 1.92
N SER A 450 14.06 -25.54 1.85
CA SER A 450 13.29 -25.24 0.64
C SER A 450 13.17 -23.74 0.38
N LEU A 451 13.01 -22.91 1.43
CA LEU A 451 12.98 -21.46 1.35
C LEU A 451 14.35 -20.89 0.92
N ILE A 452 15.43 -21.34 1.57
CA ILE A 452 16.81 -20.97 1.18
C ILE A 452 17.07 -21.32 -0.29
N LYS A 453 16.70 -22.52 -0.73
CA LYS A 453 16.86 -22.95 -2.13
C LYS A 453 16.01 -22.12 -3.10
N TYR A 454 14.79 -21.71 -2.71
CA TYR A 454 13.93 -20.86 -3.53
C TYR A 454 14.55 -19.46 -3.73
N ILE A 455 15.05 -18.83 -2.67
CA ILE A 455 15.72 -17.51 -2.75
C ILE A 455 17.01 -17.64 -3.58
N GLN A 456 17.81 -18.68 -3.37
CA GLN A 456 19.02 -18.94 -4.15
C GLN A 456 18.73 -19.19 -5.64
N ALA A 457 17.61 -19.83 -5.99
CA ALA A 457 17.17 -20.01 -7.38
C ALA A 457 16.66 -18.72 -8.05
N LYS A 458 16.43 -17.66 -7.26
CA LYS A 458 16.04 -16.32 -7.69
C LYS A 458 17.19 -15.29 -7.63
N ARG A 459 18.39 -15.71 -7.22
CA ARG A 459 19.55 -14.82 -6.97
C ARG A 459 19.87 -13.92 -8.16
N GLY A 460 19.86 -12.61 -7.96
CA GLY A 460 20.10 -11.61 -9.01
C GLY A 460 18.94 -11.46 -10.00
N THR A 461 17.73 -11.84 -9.60
CA THR A 461 16.49 -11.58 -10.36
C THR A 461 15.40 -11.07 -9.41
N LEU A 462 14.52 -10.21 -9.91
CA LEU A 462 13.42 -9.66 -9.12
C LEU A 462 12.52 -10.78 -8.54
N MET A 463 12.17 -10.64 -7.27
CA MET A 463 11.22 -11.58 -6.62
C MET A 463 9.80 -11.35 -7.13
N TRP A 464 9.44 -10.09 -7.33
CA TRP A 464 8.19 -9.58 -7.89
C TRP A 464 8.43 -8.21 -8.53
N GLU A 465 7.47 -7.69 -9.27
CA GLU A 465 7.56 -6.37 -9.92
C GLU A 465 7.41 -5.24 -8.88
N ASN A 466 8.14 -4.13 -9.09
CA ASN A 466 7.98 -2.90 -8.31
C ASN A 466 6.66 -2.23 -8.72
N GLU A 467 5.61 -2.48 -7.94
CA GLU A 467 4.25 -2.08 -8.24
C GLU A 467 3.68 -1.20 -7.13
N ASP A 468 3.13 -0.04 -7.51
CA ASP A 468 2.33 0.77 -6.60
C ASP A 468 0.82 0.43 -6.66
N PRO A 469 0.12 0.49 -5.52
CA PRO A 469 -1.33 0.39 -5.46
C PRO A 469 -1.99 1.69 -5.94
N THR A 470 -3.14 1.57 -6.60
CA THR A 470 -3.94 2.73 -7.04
C THR A 470 -5.39 2.62 -6.56
N LEU A 471 -6.15 3.71 -6.65
CA LEU A 471 -7.59 3.77 -6.33
C LEU A 471 -8.42 2.64 -6.98
N VAL A 472 -8.02 2.19 -8.17
CA VAL A 472 -8.73 1.16 -8.96
C VAL A 472 -8.03 -0.19 -8.89
N ARG A 473 -6.70 -0.21 -8.69
CA ARG A 473 -5.88 -1.42 -8.61
C ARG A 473 -5.27 -1.54 -7.21
N THR A 474 -6.09 -2.00 -6.26
CA THR A 474 -5.68 -2.26 -4.87
C THR A 474 -5.12 -3.67 -4.65
N GLU A 475 -5.46 -4.63 -5.51
CA GLU A 475 -4.91 -5.98 -5.50
C GLU A 475 -3.72 -6.06 -6.47
N LEU A 476 -2.54 -6.41 -5.94
CA LEU A 476 -1.29 -6.53 -6.69
C LEU A 476 -0.75 -7.96 -6.61
N PRO A 477 -0.30 -8.59 -7.72
CA PRO A 477 0.34 -9.90 -7.69
C PRO A 477 1.55 -9.96 -6.75
N SER A 478 2.35 -8.88 -6.71
CA SER A 478 3.48 -8.72 -5.80
C SER A 478 3.11 -8.84 -4.31
N THR A 479 1.92 -8.37 -3.90
CA THR A 479 1.44 -8.48 -2.49
C THR A 479 1.27 -9.93 -2.06
N ALA A 480 0.79 -10.81 -2.95
CA ALA A 480 0.60 -12.23 -2.63
C ALA A 480 1.96 -12.96 -2.48
N LEU A 481 2.94 -12.62 -3.33
CA LEU A 481 4.29 -13.18 -3.27
C LEU A 481 5.05 -12.72 -2.02
N LEU A 482 4.97 -11.43 -1.68
CA LEU A 482 5.51 -10.84 -0.45
C LEU A 482 4.90 -11.50 0.79
N SER A 483 3.57 -11.66 0.83
CA SER A 483 2.86 -12.32 1.95
C SER A 483 3.32 -13.78 2.13
N ALA A 484 3.44 -14.54 1.04
CA ALA A 484 3.93 -15.91 1.07
C ALA A 484 5.39 -16.01 1.54
N LEU A 485 6.25 -15.06 1.16
CA LEU A 485 7.63 -14.99 1.64
C LEU A 485 7.70 -14.69 3.15
N VAL A 486 6.98 -13.67 3.61
CA VAL A 486 6.91 -13.26 5.03
C VAL A 486 6.44 -14.41 5.91
N LEU A 487 5.36 -15.10 5.53
CA LEU A 487 4.87 -16.28 6.26
C LEU A 487 5.89 -17.42 6.26
N SER A 488 6.53 -17.71 5.13
CA SER A 488 7.57 -18.73 5.04
C SER A 488 8.79 -18.42 5.92
N MET A 489 9.17 -17.14 6.05
CA MET A 489 10.27 -16.70 6.91
C MET A 489 9.95 -16.89 8.39
N VAL A 490 8.76 -16.50 8.84
CA VAL A 490 8.33 -16.70 10.23
C VAL A 490 8.27 -18.18 10.57
N ASP A 491 7.67 -18.99 9.71
CA ASP A 491 7.51 -20.44 9.95
C ASP A 491 8.85 -21.19 9.88
N ALA A 492 9.87 -20.63 9.23
CA ALA A 492 11.24 -21.14 9.22
C ALA A 492 12.03 -20.81 10.51
N ILE A 493 11.64 -19.75 11.24
CA ILE A 493 12.31 -19.25 12.47
C ILE A 493 11.39 -19.50 13.67
N PHE A 494 10.83 -20.71 13.73
CA PHE A 494 9.80 -21.15 14.68
C PHE A 494 10.17 -21.06 16.17
N PHE A 495 11.45 -20.82 16.50
CA PHE A 495 11.94 -20.67 17.88
C PHE A 495 11.84 -19.23 18.42
N GLN A 496 11.64 -18.21 17.58
CA GLN A 496 11.29 -16.86 18.05
C GLN A 496 9.77 -16.68 18.08
N GLY A 497 9.16 -17.07 19.21
CA GLY A 497 7.70 -17.13 19.36
C GLY A 497 6.97 -15.78 19.28
N ASP A 498 7.66 -14.67 19.51
CA ASP A 498 7.12 -13.30 19.45
C ASP A 498 7.43 -12.55 18.14
N LEU A 499 8.15 -13.18 17.19
CA LEU A 499 8.59 -12.54 15.94
C LEU A 499 7.43 -11.95 15.13
N ARG A 500 6.23 -12.55 15.16
CA ARG A 500 5.02 -12.01 14.50
C ARG A 500 4.60 -10.66 15.09
N GLU A 501 4.71 -10.50 16.41
CA GLU A 501 4.34 -9.27 17.12
C GLU A 501 5.42 -8.20 16.98
N THR A 502 6.70 -8.55 17.17
CA THR A 502 7.81 -7.59 17.10
C THR A 502 8.06 -7.09 15.68
N TRP A 503 8.05 -7.97 14.68
CA TRP A 503 8.08 -7.58 13.26
C TRP A 503 6.79 -6.85 12.85
N GLY A 504 5.65 -7.18 13.45
CA GLY A 504 4.39 -6.44 13.26
C GLY A 504 4.47 -4.98 13.74
N VAL A 505 5.10 -4.74 14.90
CA VAL A 505 5.33 -3.38 15.41
C VAL A 505 6.29 -2.59 14.52
N GLU A 506 7.41 -3.19 14.10
CA GLU A 506 8.37 -2.52 13.22
C GLU A 506 7.75 -2.24 11.83
N ALA A 507 6.99 -3.18 11.26
CA ALA A 507 6.29 -2.96 10.01
C ALA A 507 5.25 -1.83 10.10
N LEU A 508 4.52 -1.70 11.21
CA LEU A 508 3.56 -0.60 11.40
C LEU A 508 4.25 0.77 11.53
N LYS A 509 5.42 0.82 12.19
CA LYS A 509 6.27 2.01 12.28
C LYS A 509 6.74 2.46 10.90
N TRP A 510 7.30 1.56 10.08
CA TRP A 510 7.70 1.89 8.71
C TRP A 510 6.52 2.32 7.84
N ALA A 511 5.38 1.62 7.94
CA ALA A 511 4.15 1.96 7.21
C ALA A 511 3.56 3.35 7.56
N THR A 512 3.99 3.96 8.68
CA THR A 512 3.44 5.22 9.18
C THR A 512 4.46 6.37 9.27
N GLU A 513 5.76 6.10 9.37
CA GLU A 513 6.82 7.13 9.48
C GLU A 513 7.78 7.19 8.27
N CYS A 514 7.64 6.32 7.25
CA CYS A 514 8.58 6.28 6.12
C CYS A 514 8.41 7.42 5.09
N THR A 515 9.53 7.98 4.63
CA THR A 515 9.65 8.95 3.51
C THR A 515 9.23 8.36 2.17
N SER A 516 9.62 7.13 1.85
CA SER A 516 9.19 6.47 0.61
C SER A 516 7.77 5.91 0.76
N ARG A 517 6.84 6.47 -0.02
CA ARG A 517 5.47 5.95 -0.16
C ARG A 517 5.45 4.47 -0.55
N HIS A 518 6.36 4.02 -1.43
CA HIS A 518 6.42 2.64 -1.87
C HIS A 518 6.80 1.69 -0.72
N LEU A 519 7.87 2.02 0.02
CA LEU A 519 8.29 1.24 1.19
C LEU A 519 7.18 1.21 2.25
N ALA A 520 6.46 2.33 2.44
CA ALA A 520 5.31 2.39 3.35
C ALA A 520 4.13 1.50 2.89
N CYS A 521 3.83 1.42 1.59
CA CYS A 521 2.87 0.46 1.02
C CYS A 521 3.30 -1.00 1.28
N ARG A 522 4.56 -1.36 0.94
CA ARG A 522 5.11 -2.69 1.22
C ARG A 522 5.08 -3.04 2.71
N SER A 523 5.27 -2.04 3.58
CA SER A 523 5.19 -2.20 5.03
C SER A 523 3.79 -2.57 5.52
N TYR A 524 2.73 -1.96 4.97
CA TYR A 524 1.35 -2.37 5.24
C TYR A 524 1.06 -3.78 4.72
N GLN A 525 1.58 -4.14 3.55
CA GLN A 525 1.46 -5.49 2.98
C GLN A 525 2.11 -6.55 3.89
N ILE A 526 3.30 -6.26 4.46
CA ILE A 526 3.96 -7.10 5.47
C ILE A 526 3.13 -7.21 6.76
N TYR A 527 2.62 -6.09 7.30
CA TYR A 527 1.77 -6.10 8.51
C TYR A 527 0.53 -6.99 8.34
N ARG A 528 -0.16 -6.91 7.19
CA ARG A 528 -1.33 -7.75 6.88
C ARG A 528 -1.00 -9.23 6.70
N ALA A 529 0.23 -9.57 6.31
CA ALA A 529 0.70 -10.96 6.23
C ALA A 529 1.05 -11.52 7.62
N LEU A 530 1.69 -10.73 8.48
CA LEU A 530 2.06 -11.14 9.84
C LEU A 530 0.86 -11.39 10.75
N ARG A 531 -0.18 -10.55 10.62
CA ARG A 531 -1.41 -10.52 11.44
C ARG A 531 -1.15 -10.41 12.97
N PRO A 532 -0.40 -9.38 13.44
CA PRO A 532 -0.10 -9.18 14.85
C PRO A 532 -1.32 -8.70 15.67
N SER A 533 -1.20 -8.79 17.01
CA SER A 533 -2.21 -8.32 17.95
C SER A 533 -2.49 -6.82 17.85
N VAL A 534 -3.77 -6.45 17.94
CA VAL A 534 -4.20 -5.06 17.70
C VAL A 534 -4.36 -4.28 19.00
N LYS A 535 -3.63 -3.16 19.10
CA LYS A 535 -3.68 -2.21 20.23
C LYS A 535 -4.46 -0.95 19.84
N SER A 536 -5.07 -0.30 20.83
CA SER A 536 -5.89 0.90 20.60
C SER A 536 -5.08 2.04 19.95
N GLU A 537 -3.79 2.16 20.31
CA GLU A 537 -2.88 3.13 19.69
C GLU A 537 -2.74 2.93 18.17
N ASN A 538 -2.69 1.68 17.68
CA ASN A 538 -2.62 1.37 16.24
C ASN A 538 -3.85 1.92 15.50
N CYS A 539 -5.05 1.77 16.08
CA CYS A 539 -6.29 2.27 15.48
C CYS A 539 -6.29 3.80 15.37
N VAL A 540 -5.90 4.53 16.42
CA VAL A 540 -5.84 6.02 16.38
C VAL A 540 -4.63 6.50 15.55
N LEU A 541 -3.58 5.68 15.38
CA LEU A 541 -2.45 5.96 14.48
C LEU A 541 -2.92 5.96 13.01
N LEU A 542 -3.59 4.89 12.58
CA LEU A 542 -4.07 4.77 11.19
C LEU A 542 -5.15 5.79 10.83
N LEU A 543 -6.07 6.10 11.77
CA LEU A 543 -7.05 7.18 11.58
C LEU A 543 -6.37 8.57 11.41
N ARG A 544 -5.22 8.83 12.07
CA ARG A 544 -4.44 10.06 11.81
C ARG A 544 -3.76 10.05 10.46
N CYS A 545 -3.22 8.90 10.02
CA CYS A 545 -2.64 8.77 8.69
C CYS A 545 -3.70 9.05 7.61
N LEU A 546 -4.90 8.48 7.73
CA LEU A 546 -6.03 8.78 6.84
C LEU A 546 -6.44 10.26 6.87
N HIS A 547 -6.51 10.88 8.06
CA HIS A 547 -6.78 12.31 8.18
C HIS A 547 -5.73 13.18 7.48
N ARG A 548 -4.44 12.79 7.50
CA ARG A 548 -3.37 13.45 6.73
C ARG A 548 -3.56 13.25 5.22
N CYS A 549 -3.79 12.02 4.77
CA CYS A 549 -4.01 11.71 3.36
C CYS A 549 -5.19 12.48 2.75
N LEU A 550 -6.30 12.61 3.49
CA LEU A 550 -7.47 13.41 3.09
C LEU A 550 -7.20 14.92 3.13
N GLY A 551 -6.11 15.37 3.74
CA GLY A 551 -5.64 16.76 3.65
C GLY A 551 -5.10 17.12 2.26
N ASN A 552 -4.38 16.20 1.62
CA ASN A 552 -3.81 16.39 0.26
C ASN A 552 -4.16 15.17 -0.62
N PRO A 553 -5.41 15.06 -1.10
CA PRO A 553 -5.97 13.85 -1.71
C PRO A 553 -5.58 13.66 -3.19
N VAL A 554 -4.29 13.80 -3.52
CA VAL A 554 -3.76 13.48 -4.85
C VAL A 554 -3.80 11.96 -5.12
N PRO A 555 -3.89 11.49 -6.38
CA PRO A 555 -4.14 10.07 -6.70
C PRO A 555 -3.19 9.08 -6.02
N ALA A 556 -1.90 9.39 -5.94
CA ALA A 556 -0.90 8.54 -5.28
C ALA A 556 -1.08 8.47 -3.76
N VAL A 557 -1.52 9.56 -3.12
CA VAL A 557 -1.82 9.62 -1.68
C VAL A 557 -3.14 8.91 -1.36
N LEU A 558 -4.12 8.96 -2.26
CA LEU A 558 -5.34 8.16 -2.16
C LEU A 558 -5.07 6.65 -2.40
N GLY A 559 -4.15 6.29 -3.30
CA GLY A 559 -3.65 4.92 -3.45
C GLY A 559 -3.01 4.38 -2.16
N PHE A 560 -2.21 5.21 -1.47
CA PHE A 560 -1.70 4.89 -0.13
C PHE A 560 -2.80 4.85 0.95
N ALA A 561 -3.84 5.68 0.86
CA ALA A 561 -4.99 5.61 1.78
C ALA A 561 -5.74 4.27 1.70
N MET A 562 -5.77 3.63 0.53
CA MET A 562 -6.30 2.26 0.38
C MET A 562 -5.51 1.23 1.18
N GLU A 563 -4.18 1.30 1.19
CA GLU A 563 -3.32 0.42 2.00
C GLU A 563 -3.62 0.55 3.51
N ILE A 564 -3.95 1.76 3.98
CA ILE A 564 -4.39 1.98 5.36
C ILE A 564 -5.75 1.32 5.62
N LEU A 565 -6.74 1.54 4.76
CA LEU A 565 -8.09 0.98 4.92
C LEU A 565 -8.10 -0.55 4.87
N LEU A 566 -7.37 -1.16 3.93
CA LEU A 566 -7.19 -2.62 3.86
C LEU A 566 -6.48 -3.17 5.11
N THR A 567 -5.55 -2.40 5.69
CA THR A 567 -4.89 -2.77 6.96
C THR A 567 -5.85 -2.69 8.13
N MET A 568 -6.69 -1.65 8.21
CA MET A 568 -7.75 -1.54 9.21
C MET A 568 -8.79 -2.66 9.08
N GLN A 569 -9.13 -3.08 7.87
CA GLN A 569 -10.01 -4.25 7.63
C GLN A 569 -9.41 -5.53 8.23
N VAL A 570 -8.13 -5.81 7.95
CA VAL A 570 -7.42 -6.97 8.54
C VAL A 570 -7.26 -6.84 10.06
N MET A 571 -7.08 -5.62 10.61
CA MET A 571 -7.06 -5.42 12.06
C MET A 571 -8.40 -5.78 12.71
N VAL A 572 -9.53 -5.39 12.10
CA VAL A 572 -10.87 -5.79 12.57
C VAL A 572 -11.11 -7.29 12.41
N GLU A 573 -10.55 -7.92 11.37
CA GLU A 573 -10.59 -9.39 11.23
C GLU A 573 -9.86 -10.15 12.36
N ILE A 574 -8.76 -9.58 12.87
CA ILE A 574 -7.92 -10.17 13.92
C ILE A 574 -8.53 -9.97 15.33
N MET A 575 -9.25 -8.88 15.56
CA MET A 575 -9.91 -8.62 16.86
C MET A 575 -10.94 -9.68 17.21
N GLU A 576 -10.87 -10.24 18.43
CA GLU A 576 -12.01 -10.94 19.05
C GLU A 576 -13.26 -10.05 18.99
N PRO A 577 -14.43 -10.54 18.52
CA PRO A 577 -15.63 -9.72 18.34
C PRO A 577 -16.03 -8.94 19.61
N GLU A 578 -15.95 -9.60 20.77
CA GLU A 578 -16.25 -9.05 22.09
C GLU A 578 -15.36 -7.85 22.47
N LYS A 579 -14.19 -7.71 21.83
CA LYS A 579 -13.25 -6.60 22.05
C LYS A 579 -13.45 -5.44 21.07
N VAL A 580 -14.18 -5.61 19.97
CA VAL A 580 -14.39 -4.54 18.96
C VAL A 580 -15.09 -3.31 19.56
N ILE A 581 -16.02 -3.54 20.51
CA ILE A 581 -16.71 -2.47 21.27
C ILE A 581 -15.77 -1.54 22.06
N LEU A 582 -14.53 -1.98 22.35
CA LEU A 582 -13.50 -1.19 23.04
C LEU A 582 -12.78 -0.19 22.13
N TYR A 583 -13.08 -0.21 20.82
CA TYR A 583 -12.45 0.65 19.81
C TYR A 583 -13.49 1.50 19.03
N PRO A 584 -14.40 2.24 19.70
CA PRO A 584 -15.49 2.98 19.03
C PRO A 584 -15.01 4.04 18.03
N GLN A 585 -13.75 4.49 18.13
CA GLN A 585 -13.13 5.35 17.12
C GLN A 585 -13.05 4.71 15.72
N LEU A 586 -13.09 3.38 15.61
CA LEU A 586 -13.18 2.70 14.32
C LEU A 586 -14.56 2.89 13.70
N PHE A 587 -15.63 2.69 14.49
CA PHE A 587 -17.00 2.92 14.06
C PHE A 587 -17.22 4.38 13.64
N TRP A 588 -16.91 5.34 14.52
CA TRP A 588 -17.09 6.76 14.23
C TRP A 588 -16.11 7.28 13.15
N GLY A 589 -14.92 6.68 13.03
CA GLY A 589 -13.99 6.95 11.93
C GLY A 589 -14.56 6.52 10.57
N CYS A 590 -15.20 5.35 10.49
CA CYS A 590 -15.95 4.95 9.29
C CYS A 590 -17.09 5.92 8.99
N VAL A 591 -17.93 6.26 9.98
CA VAL A 591 -19.05 7.21 9.80
C VAL A 591 -18.56 8.57 9.27
N ALA A 592 -17.48 9.11 9.84
CA ALA A 592 -16.84 10.33 9.35
C ALA A 592 -16.37 10.18 7.89
N MET A 593 -15.71 9.08 7.55
CA MET A 593 -15.19 8.84 6.21
C MET A 593 -16.26 8.54 5.14
N MET A 594 -17.47 8.09 5.52
CA MET A 594 -18.59 7.92 4.57
C MET A 594 -19.07 9.26 3.95
N HIS A 595 -18.71 10.41 4.52
CA HIS A 595 -19.01 11.70 3.91
C HIS A 595 -18.21 11.95 2.62
N THR A 596 -17.08 11.23 2.39
CA THR A 596 -16.16 11.50 1.27
C THR A 596 -16.83 11.37 -0.09
N ASP A 597 -16.42 12.22 -1.04
CA ASP A 597 -16.89 12.13 -2.43
C ASP A 597 -16.05 11.19 -3.31
N PHE A 598 -14.85 10.78 -2.86
CA PHE A 598 -13.99 9.82 -3.56
C PHE A 598 -14.59 8.40 -3.50
N VAL A 599 -15.21 7.95 -4.59
CA VAL A 599 -16.09 6.76 -4.58
C VAL A 599 -15.33 5.48 -4.18
N HIS A 600 -14.10 5.31 -4.66
CA HIS A 600 -13.29 4.12 -4.34
C HIS A 600 -12.87 4.07 -2.86
N ILE A 601 -12.54 5.21 -2.25
CA ILE A 601 -12.28 5.32 -0.80
C ILE A 601 -13.56 4.98 -0.02
N TYR A 602 -14.69 5.56 -0.43
CA TYR A 602 -16.00 5.30 0.15
C TYR A 602 -16.37 3.80 0.12
N CYS A 603 -16.09 3.07 -0.97
CA CYS A 603 -16.29 1.62 -1.02
C CYS A 603 -15.51 0.86 0.06
N GLN A 604 -14.22 1.18 0.23
CA GLN A 604 -13.37 0.53 1.25
C GLN A 604 -13.73 0.93 2.69
N VAL A 605 -14.34 2.11 2.87
CA VAL A 605 -14.92 2.56 4.15
C VAL A 605 -16.21 1.81 4.48
N LEU A 606 -17.10 1.60 3.51
CA LEU A 606 -18.28 0.75 3.68
C LEU A 606 -17.89 -0.70 3.99
N GLU A 607 -16.88 -1.22 3.30
CA GLU A 607 -16.39 -2.59 3.51
C GLU A 607 -15.72 -2.77 4.88
N LEU A 608 -14.96 -1.77 5.35
CA LEU A 608 -14.47 -1.72 6.73
C LEU A 608 -15.63 -1.64 7.75
N PHE A 609 -16.65 -0.81 7.47
CA PHE A 609 -17.83 -0.68 8.34
C PHE A 609 -18.62 -1.99 8.41
N SER A 610 -18.78 -2.71 7.29
CA SER A 610 -19.39 -4.03 7.18
C SER A 610 -18.75 -5.03 8.17
N ARG A 611 -17.42 -5.14 8.15
CA ARG A 611 -16.65 -5.97 9.09
C ARG A 611 -16.76 -5.53 10.55
N ILE A 612 -16.94 -4.24 10.82
CA ILE A 612 -17.15 -3.71 12.17
C ILE A 612 -18.54 -4.09 12.69
N ILE A 613 -19.60 -3.88 11.89
CA ILE A 613 -20.97 -4.20 12.33
C ILE A 613 -21.22 -5.70 12.45
N ASP A 614 -20.55 -6.54 11.63
CA ASP A 614 -20.56 -8.01 11.78
C ASP A 614 -19.95 -8.51 13.11
N ARG A 615 -19.27 -7.64 13.86
CA ARG A 615 -18.65 -7.95 15.17
C ARG A 615 -19.27 -7.19 16.35
N LEU A 616 -20.27 -6.33 16.10
CA LEU A 616 -20.95 -5.56 17.13
C LEU A 616 -22.41 -6.02 17.27
N SER A 617 -22.83 -6.42 18.47
CA SER A 617 -24.21 -6.84 18.71
C SER A 617 -25.13 -5.63 18.88
N PHE A 618 -25.85 -5.25 17.81
CA PHE A 618 -26.90 -4.22 17.84
C PHE A 618 -28.25 -4.74 18.37
N HIS A 619 -28.25 -5.89 19.05
CA HIS A 619 -29.39 -6.39 19.83
C HIS A 619 -29.32 -6.01 21.31
N ASP A 620 -28.17 -5.52 21.79
CA ASP A 620 -27.99 -5.06 23.17
C ASP A 620 -27.82 -3.53 23.24
N GLN A 621 -28.59 -2.91 24.13
CA GLN A 621 -28.51 -1.49 24.46
C GLN A 621 -27.11 -1.09 24.97
N THR A 622 -26.30 -2.02 25.50
CA THR A 622 -24.90 -1.76 25.88
C THR A 622 -24.07 -1.25 24.70
N THR A 623 -24.17 -1.90 23.53
CA THR A 623 -23.46 -1.50 22.31
C THR A 623 -23.87 -0.11 21.87
N GLU A 624 -25.18 0.15 21.85
CA GLU A 624 -25.75 1.46 21.50
C GLU A 624 -25.25 2.56 22.45
N ASN A 625 -25.33 2.32 23.76
CA ASN A 625 -24.90 3.27 24.78
C ASN A 625 -23.39 3.57 24.70
N VAL A 626 -22.54 2.56 24.47
CA VAL A 626 -21.09 2.77 24.32
C VAL A 626 -20.79 3.61 23.08
N LEU A 627 -21.42 3.32 21.94
CA LEU A 627 -21.23 4.12 20.72
C LEU A 627 -21.74 5.57 20.90
N LEU A 628 -22.91 5.78 21.48
CA LEU A 628 -23.47 7.13 21.72
C LEU A 628 -22.71 7.92 22.81
N SER A 629 -22.08 7.24 23.77
CA SER A 629 -21.23 7.89 24.78
C SER A 629 -19.89 8.37 24.22
N SER A 630 -19.41 7.72 23.14
CA SER A 630 -18.16 8.04 22.45
C SER A 630 -18.35 8.86 21.16
N MET A 631 -19.60 9.18 20.80
CA MET A 631 -19.95 10.02 19.66
C MET A 631 -19.24 11.38 19.74
N PRO A 632 -18.57 11.85 18.67
CA PRO A 632 -17.98 13.19 18.65
C PRO A 632 -19.04 14.28 18.81
N ARG A 633 -18.78 15.27 19.67
CA ARG A 633 -19.67 16.41 19.94
C ARG A 633 -18.90 17.72 19.81
N ASP A 634 -19.61 18.83 19.58
CA ASP A 634 -18.98 20.14 19.53
C ASP A 634 -18.66 20.67 20.94
N GLU A 635 -17.53 21.36 21.08
CA GLU A 635 -16.98 21.85 22.36
C GLU A 635 -17.94 22.75 23.17
N PHE A 636 -18.95 23.32 22.51
CA PHE A 636 -19.88 24.28 23.12
C PHE A 636 -21.01 23.62 23.93
N ASP A 637 -21.38 22.37 23.67
CA ASP A 637 -22.44 21.68 24.42
C ASP A 637 -22.01 21.34 25.85
N THR A 638 -20.71 21.18 26.08
CA THR A 638 -20.12 20.82 27.39
C THR A 638 -20.25 21.93 28.44
N TYR A 639 -20.53 23.19 28.05
CA TYR A 639 -20.63 24.31 28.99
C TYR A 639 -22.01 24.50 29.65
N ASN A 640 -23.01 23.68 29.28
CA ASN A 640 -24.39 23.80 29.79
C ASN A 640 -24.78 22.74 30.85
N CYS A 641 -23.88 21.84 31.25
CA CYS A 641 -24.05 20.98 32.42
C CYS A 641 -22.79 21.03 33.31
N ASP A 642 -23.00 21.18 34.61
CA ASP A 642 -22.03 20.97 35.69
C ASP A 642 -20.70 21.74 35.60
N ALA A 643 -20.79 23.04 35.28
CA ALA A 643 -19.76 24.03 35.58
C ALA A 643 -19.70 24.36 37.10
N ALA A 644 -19.61 23.33 37.96
CA ALA A 644 -19.56 23.45 39.41
C ALA A 644 -18.57 22.44 40.02
N GLU A 645 -17.51 22.99 40.62
CA GLU A 645 -16.43 22.31 41.37
C GLU A 645 -15.41 21.49 40.54
N LEU A 646 -14.12 21.68 40.88
CA LEU A 646 -12.93 20.96 40.40
C LEU A 646 -12.65 21.06 38.87
N HIS A 647 -11.58 21.71 38.39
CA HIS A 647 -10.29 22.02 39.02
C HIS A 647 -9.86 23.49 38.85
N ARG A 648 -9.14 23.98 39.86
CA ARG A 648 -8.28 25.16 39.81
C ARG A 648 -6.82 24.69 39.63
N GLU A 649 -5.99 25.54 39.03
CA GLU A 649 -4.53 25.40 38.92
C GLU A 649 -4.02 24.20 38.11
N GLU A 650 -3.86 24.39 36.79
CA GLU A 650 -2.58 24.07 36.11
C GLU A 650 -2.48 24.83 34.77
N LEU A 651 -1.95 26.06 34.82
CA LEU A 651 -1.79 26.93 33.64
C LEU A 651 -0.46 27.71 33.68
N ARG A 652 0.64 27.01 33.35
CA ARG A 652 1.94 27.57 32.89
C ARG A 652 2.81 26.45 32.31
N SER A 653 3.50 26.73 31.20
CA SER A 653 4.54 25.89 30.56
C SER A 653 4.14 24.75 29.60
N CYS A 654 3.51 25.09 28.47
CA CYS A 654 4.10 24.84 27.13
C CYS A 654 3.32 25.65 26.06
N GLY A 655 3.91 25.89 24.88
CA GLY A 655 3.37 26.81 23.86
C GLY A 655 2.89 26.15 22.56
N LYS A 656 2.10 26.92 21.79
CA LYS A 656 1.59 26.62 20.43
C LYS A 656 0.56 25.49 20.32
N SER A 657 -0.70 25.83 20.61
CA SER A 657 -1.88 25.15 20.06
C SER A 657 -1.97 25.32 18.54
N LEU A 658 -2.56 24.36 17.83
CA LEU A 658 -2.88 24.48 16.40
C LEU A 658 -3.99 25.53 16.15
N PRO A 659 -4.16 26.02 14.90
CA PRO A 659 -5.30 26.85 14.53
C PRO A 659 -6.63 26.11 14.77
N LYS A 660 -7.66 26.84 15.21
CA LYS A 660 -9.02 26.29 15.28
C LYS A 660 -9.70 26.44 13.91
N GLU A 661 -9.83 25.34 13.15
CA GLU A 661 -10.81 25.25 12.06
C GLU A 661 -12.23 25.30 12.67
N GLY A 662 -12.76 26.52 12.88
CA GLY A 662 -14.04 26.79 13.54
C GLY A 662 -15.28 26.47 12.69
N GLY A 663 -15.28 25.34 11.98
CA GLY A 663 -16.45 24.85 11.26
C GLY A 663 -17.47 24.23 12.20
N LYS A 664 -18.75 24.57 12.04
CA LYS A 664 -19.84 23.84 12.72
C LYS A 664 -19.94 22.44 12.14
N VAL A 665 -19.92 21.42 12.99
CA VAL A 665 -20.02 20.01 12.55
C VAL A 665 -21.43 19.77 11.94
N PRO A 666 -21.56 19.04 10.81
CA PRO A 666 -22.86 18.67 10.28
C PRO A 666 -23.64 17.81 11.29
N ALA A 667 -24.95 18.03 11.39
CA ALA A 667 -25.80 17.27 12.30
C ALA A 667 -25.81 15.78 11.94
N PHE A 668 -25.69 14.91 12.94
CA PHE A 668 -25.72 13.46 12.72
C PHE A 668 -27.17 12.99 12.56
N GLU A 669 -27.57 12.69 11.33
CA GLU A 669 -28.91 12.19 10.96
C GLU A 669 -29.03 10.65 11.03
N GLY A 670 -27.97 9.98 11.48
CA GLY A 670 -27.82 8.51 11.46
C GLY A 670 -26.90 8.03 10.34
N VAL A 671 -26.52 6.75 10.38
CA VAL A 671 -25.65 6.14 9.34
C VAL A 671 -26.39 5.84 8.03
N GLN A 672 -27.69 5.54 8.06
CA GLN A 672 -28.43 5.10 6.87
C GLN A 672 -28.41 6.11 5.71
N PRO A 673 -28.61 7.44 5.90
CA PRO A 673 -28.48 8.41 4.81
C PRO A 673 -27.11 8.38 4.13
N LEU A 674 -26.04 8.14 4.90
CA LEU A 674 -24.67 8.04 4.39
C LEU A 674 -24.50 6.79 3.52
N VAL A 675 -25.05 5.64 3.92
CA VAL A 675 -24.99 4.41 3.10
C VAL A 675 -25.85 4.51 1.84
N LEU A 676 -27.03 5.16 1.94
CA LEU A 676 -27.93 5.41 0.80
C LEU A 676 -27.27 6.30 -0.29
N LYS A 677 -26.29 7.15 0.06
CA LYS A 677 -25.42 7.86 -0.91
C LYS A 677 -24.75 6.88 -1.87
N GLY A 678 -24.30 5.73 -1.37
CA GLY A 678 -23.59 4.71 -2.13
C GLY A 678 -24.41 4.02 -3.21
N LEU A 679 -25.74 4.12 -3.19
CA LEU A 679 -26.60 3.66 -4.28
C LEU A 679 -26.54 4.59 -5.52
N MET A 680 -26.03 5.82 -5.36
CA MET A 680 -25.95 6.85 -6.41
C MET A 680 -24.69 6.72 -7.30
N SER A 681 -24.04 5.56 -7.34
CA SER A 681 -22.91 5.26 -8.24
C SER A 681 -22.78 3.77 -8.48
N THR A 682 -22.43 3.38 -9.72
CA THR A 682 -22.21 1.99 -10.13
C THR A 682 -21.08 1.30 -9.38
N VAL A 683 -20.06 2.07 -8.94
CA VAL A 683 -18.87 1.54 -8.26
C VAL A 683 -19.16 1.22 -6.79
N SER A 684 -19.94 2.06 -6.10
CA SER A 684 -20.28 1.87 -4.67
C SER A 684 -21.56 1.08 -4.42
N HIS A 685 -22.37 0.84 -5.46
CA HIS A 685 -23.68 0.20 -5.34
C HIS A 685 -23.63 -1.15 -4.60
N GLY A 686 -22.66 -2.02 -4.95
CA GLY A 686 -22.52 -3.34 -4.33
C GLY A 686 -22.28 -3.26 -2.83
N SER A 687 -21.26 -2.51 -2.40
CA SER A 687 -20.93 -2.30 -0.98
C SER A 687 -22.06 -1.60 -0.21
N ALA A 688 -22.80 -0.69 -0.86
CA ALA A 688 -23.96 -0.04 -0.25
C ALA A 688 -25.10 -1.03 0.03
N ILE A 689 -25.42 -1.92 -0.92
CA ILE A 689 -26.38 -3.02 -0.69
C ILE A 689 -25.86 -4.00 0.37
N GLU A 690 -24.56 -4.28 0.43
CA GLU A 690 -23.94 -5.17 1.42
C GLU A 690 -24.10 -4.66 2.86
N VAL A 691 -23.90 -3.36 3.08
CA VAL A 691 -24.11 -2.70 4.37
C VAL A 691 -25.59 -2.49 4.69
N LEU A 692 -26.42 -2.06 3.71
CA LEU A 692 -27.86 -1.93 3.91
C LEU A 692 -28.50 -3.26 4.32
N SER A 693 -28.08 -4.38 3.72
CA SER A 693 -28.56 -5.73 4.10
C SER A 693 -28.40 -5.99 5.60
N ARG A 694 -27.21 -5.71 6.16
CA ARG A 694 -26.91 -5.88 7.59
C ARG A 694 -27.66 -4.89 8.49
N MET A 695 -27.96 -3.70 7.98
CA MET A 695 -28.71 -2.66 8.68
C MET A 695 -30.24 -2.88 8.69
N THR A 696 -30.73 -4.01 8.15
CA THR A 696 -32.14 -4.44 8.11
C THR A 696 -32.62 -4.95 9.48
N VAL A 697 -32.45 -4.16 10.54
CA VAL A 697 -32.77 -4.53 11.93
C VAL A 697 -33.69 -3.50 12.61
N PRO A 698 -34.68 -3.91 13.41
CA PRO A 698 -35.65 -2.99 14.02
C PRO A 698 -35.10 -2.15 15.18
N TYR A 699 -33.85 -2.39 15.61
CA TYR A 699 -33.20 -1.77 16.76
C TYR A 699 -32.22 -0.65 16.34
N CYS A 700 -31.69 0.11 17.31
CA CYS A 700 -30.67 1.15 17.12
C CYS A 700 -31.04 2.29 16.15
N ASP A 701 -32.30 2.75 16.16
CA ASP A 701 -32.74 3.94 15.42
C ASP A 701 -31.90 5.20 15.76
N SER A 702 -31.44 5.32 17.01
CA SER A 702 -30.54 6.39 17.49
C SER A 702 -29.18 6.47 16.78
N ILE A 703 -28.71 5.35 16.21
CA ILE A 703 -27.45 5.24 15.47
C ILE A 703 -27.72 5.21 13.96
N TYR A 704 -28.73 4.47 13.52
CA TYR A 704 -28.94 4.23 12.10
C TYR A 704 -29.81 5.30 11.41
N GLY A 705 -30.70 5.99 12.11
CA GLY A 705 -31.48 7.11 11.58
C GLY A 705 -32.91 7.19 12.13
N SER A 706 -33.54 8.36 11.95
CA SER A 706 -34.81 8.75 12.59
C SER A 706 -35.88 7.63 12.63
N PRO A 707 -36.46 7.32 13.79
CA PRO A 707 -37.41 6.21 13.97
C PRO A 707 -38.70 6.34 13.16
N GLU A 708 -39.05 7.55 12.69
CA GLU A 708 -40.21 7.82 11.83
C GLU A 708 -39.97 7.42 10.36
N THR A 709 -38.76 7.66 9.85
CA THR A 709 -38.45 7.62 8.41
C THR A 709 -37.47 6.52 8.02
N ARG A 710 -36.69 5.97 8.97
CA ARG A 710 -35.65 4.97 8.69
C ARG A 710 -36.18 3.75 7.93
N LEU A 711 -37.32 3.17 8.33
CA LEU A 711 -37.91 2.02 7.63
C LEU A 711 -38.39 2.39 6.21
N LEU A 712 -39.08 3.53 6.05
CA LEU A 712 -39.48 4.05 4.74
C LEU A 712 -38.28 4.21 3.79
N MET A 713 -37.20 4.82 4.26
CA MET A 713 -36.01 5.07 3.46
C MET A 713 -35.21 3.79 3.19
N HIS A 714 -35.18 2.84 4.12
CA HIS A 714 -34.57 1.53 3.90
C HIS A 714 -35.29 0.77 2.79
N THR A 715 -36.62 0.67 2.92
CA THR A 715 -37.49 0.05 1.92
C THR A 715 -37.37 0.76 0.57
N THR A 716 -37.40 2.09 0.53
CA THR A 716 -37.32 2.85 -0.73
C THR A 716 -35.98 2.66 -1.45
N GLY A 717 -34.86 2.53 -0.71
CA GLY A 717 -33.54 2.27 -1.28
C GLY A 717 -33.33 0.82 -1.73
N LEU A 718 -33.88 -0.16 -1.00
CA LEU A 718 -33.74 -1.59 -1.32
C LEU A 718 -34.76 -2.11 -2.34
N LEU A 719 -35.96 -1.52 -2.41
CA LEU A 719 -37.05 -1.99 -3.26
C LEU A 719 -36.67 -2.07 -4.76
N PRO A 720 -35.95 -1.10 -5.36
CA PRO A 720 -35.45 -1.24 -6.72
C PRO A 720 -34.42 -2.38 -6.90
N TRP A 721 -33.61 -2.69 -5.89
CA TRP A 721 -32.70 -3.85 -5.93
C TRP A 721 -33.47 -5.16 -5.89
N LEU A 722 -34.42 -5.30 -4.96
CA LEU A 722 -35.29 -6.49 -4.85
C LEU A 722 -36.08 -6.74 -6.15
N ALA A 723 -36.62 -5.70 -6.75
CA ALA A 723 -37.35 -5.78 -8.02
C ALA A 723 -36.44 -6.17 -9.20
N LEU A 724 -35.18 -5.73 -9.22
CA LEU A 724 -34.20 -6.11 -10.25
C LEU A 724 -33.89 -7.62 -10.21
N GLN A 725 -33.85 -8.25 -9.03
CA GLN A 725 -33.61 -9.69 -8.89
C GLN A 725 -34.77 -10.57 -9.41
N LEU A 726 -35.95 -9.99 -9.69
CA LEU A 726 -37.06 -10.70 -10.34
C LEU A 726 -36.97 -10.70 -11.88
N MET A 727 -36.04 -9.95 -12.47
CA MET A 727 -35.87 -9.86 -13.93
C MET A 727 -35.08 -11.06 -14.45
N LYS A 728 -35.79 -12.08 -14.94
CA LYS A 728 -35.22 -13.35 -15.41
C LYS A 728 -34.68 -13.26 -16.84
N ASP A 729 -33.42 -13.64 -17.04
CA ASP A 729 -32.92 -14.06 -18.36
C ASP A 729 -33.46 -15.46 -18.72
N PRO A 730 -33.90 -15.71 -19.97
CA PRO A 730 -34.63 -16.93 -20.34
C PRO A 730 -33.75 -18.17 -20.59
N ILE A 731 -32.45 -18.13 -20.27
CA ILE A 731 -31.48 -19.20 -20.59
C ILE A 731 -30.94 -19.85 -19.30
N ALA A 732 -31.78 -20.66 -18.66
CA ALA A 732 -31.40 -21.41 -17.47
C ALA A 732 -30.89 -22.82 -17.82
N THR A 733 -29.67 -23.15 -17.37
CA THR A 733 -29.18 -24.53 -17.20
C THR A 733 -28.68 -24.70 -15.77
N ASP A 734 -28.75 -25.92 -15.21
CA ASP A 734 -28.74 -26.22 -13.75
C ASP A 734 -27.40 -26.03 -13.01
N SER A 735 -26.61 -25.02 -13.38
CA SER A 735 -25.43 -24.58 -12.64
C SER A 735 -25.79 -23.51 -11.58
N VAL A 736 -24.95 -23.38 -10.55
CA VAL A 736 -25.07 -22.30 -9.56
C VAL A 736 -24.54 -21.01 -10.17
N THR A 737 -25.41 -20.22 -10.78
CA THR A 737 -25.06 -18.93 -11.39
C THR A 737 -24.98 -17.81 -10.33
N PRO A 738 -24.15 -16.77 -10.51
CA PRO A 738 -24.06 -15.64 -9.57
C PRO A 738 -25.40 -14.93 -9.32
N LEU A 739 -26.27 -14.87 -10.33
CA LEU A 739 -27.62 -14.30 -10.23
C LEU A 739 -28.48 -15.07 -9.20
N ARG A 740 -28.36 -16.39 -9.12
CA ARG A 740 -29.10 -17.21 -8.14
C ARG A 740 -28.68 -16.88 -6.70
N LEU A 741 -27.41 -16.60 -6.48
CA LEU A 741 -26.89 -16.18 -5.17
C LEU A 741 -27.40 -14.79 -4.77
N GLN A 742 -27.48 -13.84 -5.72
CA GLN A 742 -28.05 -12.51 -5.47
C GLN A 742 -29.56 -12.58 -5.15
N TYR A 743 -30.33 -13.42 -5.87
CA TYR A 743 -31.74 -13.65 -5.54
C TYR A 743 -31.92 -14.32 -4.16
N GLN A 744 -31.10 -15.32 -3.81
CA GLN A 744 -31.12 -15.92 -2.47
C GLN A 744 -30.84 -14.89 -1.36
N LYS A 745 -29.89 -13.98 -1.59
CA LYS A 745 -29.64 -12.86 -0.67
C LYS A 745 -30.85 -11.91 -0.57
N ALA A 746 -31.50 -11.60 -1.69
CA ALA A 746 -32.70 -10.77 -1.71
C ALA A 746 -33.88 -11.41 -0.95
N CYS A 747 -34.06 -12.73 -1.03
CA CYS A 747 -35.03 -13.46 -0.21
C CYS A 747 -34.74 -13.33 1.30
N SER A 748 -33.46 -13.39 1.72
CA SER A 748 -33.08 -13.15 3.12
C SER A 748 -33.44 -11.74 3.56
N VAL A 749 -32.98 -10.72 2.82
CA VAL A 749 -33.24 -9.29 3.14
C VAL A 749 -34.75 -8.97 3.15
N ALA A 750 -35.55 -9.64 2.31
CA ALA A 750 -37.01 -9.53 2.37
C ALA A 750 -37.60 -10.18 3.64
N SER A 751 -37.10 -11.32 4.09
CA SER A 751 -37.48 -11.90 5.39
C SER A 751 -37.13 -10.96 6.55
N ASP A 752 -35.96 -10.33 6.51
CA ASP A 752 -35.51 -9.37 7.53
C ASP A 752 -36.36 -8.08 7.52
N LEU A 753 -36.72 -7.57 6.32
CA LEU A 753 -37.70 -6.49 6.15
C LEU A 753 -39.08 -6.86 6.69
N SER A 754 -39.55 -8.09 6.46
CA SER A 754 -40.83 -8.59 7.00
C SER A 754 -40.84 -8.58 8.53
N PHE A 755 -39.77 -9.07 9.15
CA PHE A 755 -39.59 -9.03 10.61
C PHE A 755 -39.58 -7.59 11.16
N TRP A 756 -38.86 -6.67 10.51
CA TRP A 756 -38.85 -5.25 10.91
C TRP A 756 -40.23 -4.60 10.75
N CYS A 757 -40.96 -4.91 9.67
CA CYS A 757 -42.32 -4.39 9.46
C CYS A 757 -43.28 -4.84 10.57
N ARG A 758 -43.27 -6.13 10.97
CA ARG A 758 -44.02 -6.63 12.14
C ARG A 758 -43.59 -5.94 13.44
N ALA A 759 -42.29 -5.74 13.65
CA ALA A 759 -41.77 -5.04 14.83
C ALA A 759 -42.18 -3.55 14.91
N LYS A 760 -42.60 -2.93 13.80
CA LYS A 760 -43.18 -1.58 13.73
C LYS A 760 -44.71 -1.59 13.51
N ALA A 761 -45.37 -2.75 13.67
CA ALA A 761 -46.82 -2.96 13.50
C ALA A 761 -47.36 -2.58 12.10
N LEU A 762 -46.62 -2.92 11.04
CA LEU A 762 -46.99 -2.74 9.64
C LEU A 762 -47.20 -4.10 8.96
N ASP A 763 -48.19 -4.85 9.43
CA ASP A 763 -48.41 -6.25 9.05
C ASP A 763 -48.69 -6.42 7.55
N ASP A 764 -49.50 -5.55 6.94
CA ASP A 764 -49.77 -5.57 5.48
C ASP A 764 -48.48 -5.48 4.64
N LEU A 765 -47.50 -4.68 5.07
CA LEU A 765 -46.20 -4.56 4.41
C LEU A 765 -45.30 -5.77 4.69
N ALA A 766 -45.43 -6.36 5.89
CA ALA A 766 -44.67 -7.53 6.28
C ALA A 766 -45.04 -8.78 5.48
N GLU A 767 -46.33 -9.02 5.24
CA GLU A 767 -46.78 -10.18 4.45
C GLU A 767 -46.32 -10.08 2.98
N VAL A 768 -46.26 -8.88 2.40
CA VAL A 768 -45.75 -8.68 1.03
C VAL A 768 -44.26 -9.01 0.92
N PHE A 769 -43.44 -8.63 1.91
CA PHE A 769 -42.04 -9.03 1.95
C PHE A 769 -41.84 -10.53 2.28
N LEU A 770 -42.73 -11.12 3.08
CA LEU A 770 -42.71 -12.57 3.32
C LEU A 770 -43.02 -13.35 2.03
N ALA A 771 -44.04 -12.95 1.28
CA ALA A 771 -44.39 -13.54 -0.01
C ALA A 771 -43.26 -13.40 -1.05
N TYR A 772 -42.51 -12.28 -1.05
CA TYR A 772 -41.28 -12.17 -1.83
C TYR A 772 -40.24 -13.19 -1.38
N SER A 773 -40.00 -13.33 -0.06
CA SER A 773 -38.98 -14.24 0.48
C SER A 773 -39.25 -15.72 0.16
N HIS A 774 -40.51 -16.11 0.05
CA HIS A 774 -40.95 -17.44 -0.37
C HIS A 774 -40.95 -17.66 -1.89
N GLY A 775 -40.76 -16.59 -2.69
CA GLY A 775 -40.80 -16.65 -4.16
C GLY A 775 -42.21 -16.65 -4.76
N GLU A 776 -43.23 -16.24 -4.00
CA GLU A 776 -44.62 -16.13 -4.46
C GLU A 776 -44.79 -14.94 -5.42
N ILE A 777 -44.06 -13.85 -5.18
CA ILE A 777 -44.00 -12.68 -6.08
C ILE A 777 -42.99 -12.95 -7.20
N THR A 778 -43.46 -13.02 -8.45
CA THR A 778 -42.65 -13.47 -9.59
C THR A 778 -42.34 -12.42 -10.65
N SER A 779 -42.93 -11.22 -10.56
CA SER A 779 -42.61 -10.05 -11.39
C SER A 779 -42.43 -8.78 -10.55
N SER A 780 -41.70 -7.80 -11.09
CA SER A 780 -41.53 -6.49 -10.46
C SER A 780 -42.82 -5.65 -10.45
N GLU A 781 -43.70 -5.83 -11.43
CA GLU A 781 -44.99 -5.12 -11.49
C GLU A 781 -45.93 -5.59 -10.37
N ASP A 782 -45.99 -6.92 -10.10
CA ASP A 782 -46.71 -7.47 -8.95
C ASP A 782 -46.14 -6.94 -7.62
N LEU A 783 -44.82 -6.88 -7.50
CA LEU A 783 -44.15 -6.35 -6.31
C LEU A 783 -44.55 -4.90 -6.04
N PHE A 784 -44.53 -4.02 -7.05
CA PHE A 784 -44.94 -2.62 -6.87
C PHE A 784 -46.45 -2.46 -6.62
N ALA A 785 -47.29 -3.30 -7.23
CA ALA A 785 -48.72 -3.31 -6.98
C ALA A 785 -49.07 -3.69 -5.53
N CYS A 786 -48.32 -4.61 -4.93
CA CYS A 786 -48.48 -5.04 -3.54
C CYS A 786 -47.82 -4.10 -2.52
N VAL A 787 -46.63 -3.57 -2.83
CA VAL A 787 -45.84 -2.72 -1.90
C VAL A 787 -46.35 -1.27 -1.84
N SER A 788 -46.87 -0.71 -2.94
CA SER A 788 -47.25 0.71 -2.97
C SER A 788 -48.44 1.09 -2.06
N PRO A 789 -49.53 0.30 -1.92
CA PRO A 789 -50.63 0.66 -1.02
C PRO A 789 -50.21 0.81 0.46
N PRO A 790 -49.54 -0.18 1.11
CA PRO A 790 -49.17 -0.05 2.52
C PRO A 790 -48.11 1.03 2.77
N ILE A 791 -47.19 1.29 1.84
CA ILE A 791 -46.25 2.42 1.96
C ILE A 791 -47.01 3.76 1.97
N CYS A 792 -47.94 3.95 1.03
CA CYS A 792 -48.70 5.19 0.95
C CYS A 792 -49.59 5.38 2.18
N SER A 793 -50.25 4.34 2.70
CA SER A 793 -51.10 4.46 3.89
C SER A 793 -50.32 4.71 5.19
N ALA A 794 -49.08 4.23 5.30
CA ALA A 794 -48.28 4.35 6.52
C ALA A 794 -47.51 5.68 6.63
N TRP A 795 -47.04 6.25 5.51
CA TRP A 795 -46.12 7.41 5.55
C TRP A 795 -46.54 8.63 4.73
N PHE A 796 -47.47 8.51 3.78
CA PHE A 796 -47.81 9.61 2.87
C PHE A 796 -49.09 10.35 3.34
N PRO A 797 -49.19 11.68 3.12
CA PRO A 797 -48.23 12.55 2.43
C PRO A 797 -47.05 13.01 3.30
N LYS A 798 -47.08 12.81 4.64
CA LYS A 798 -46.12 13.41 5.61
C LYS A 798 -44.64 13.27 5.19
N HIS A 799 -44.26 12.13 4.64
CA HIS A 799 -42.87 11.82 4.27
C HIS A 799 -42.67 11.51 2.78
N SER A 800 -43.65 11.80 1.91
CA SER A 800 -43.59 11.48 0.48
C SER A 800 -42.44 12.17 -0.25
N SER A 801 -42.14 13.41 0.14
CA SER A 801 -41.06 14.25 -0.39
C SER A 801 -39.67 13.60 -0.30
N LEU A 802 -39.46 12.73 0.69
CA LEU A 802 -38.21 12.02 0.95
C LEU A 802 -38.05 10.81 0.04
N ALA A 803 -39.11 10.00 -0.08
CA ALA A 803 -39.13 8.81 -0.91
C ALA A 803 -39.02 9.18 -2.40
N PHE A 804 -39.85 10.11 -2.87
CA PHE A 804 -39.75 10.65 -4.23
C PHE A 804 -38.39 11.33 -4.47
N GLY A 805 -37.93 12.16 -3.54
CA GLY A 805 -36.62 12.83 -3.65
C GLY A 805 -35.42 11.87 -3.66
N HIS A 806 -35.51 10.67 -3.08
CA HIS A 806 -34.46 9.64 -3.21
C HIS A 806 -34.56 8.87 -4.53
N LEU A 807 -35.77 8.46 -4.94
CA LEU A 807 -35.99 7.78 -6.22
C LEU A 807 -35.58 8.64 -7.42
N LEU A 808 -35.81 9.96 -7.39
CA LEU A 808 -35.33 10.87 -8.44
C LEU A 808 -33.79 10.92 -8.52
N ARG A 809 -33.09 11.05 -7.39
CA ARG A 809 -31.61 11.01 -7.36
C ARG A 809 -31.06 9.66 -7.85
N LEU A 810 -31.75 8.55 -7.53
CA LEU A 810 -31.43 7.21 -8.01
C LEU A 810 -31.67 7.06 -9.54
N LEU A 811 -32.63 7.81 -10.09
CA LEU A 811 -32.91 7.87 -11.54
C LEU A 811 -31.87 8.73 -12.31
N GLU A 812 -31.43 9.84 -11.71
CA GLU A 812 -30.42 10.76 -12.25
C GLU A 812 -28.99 10.19 -12.21
N LYS A 813 -28.58 9.61 -11.07
CA LYS A 813 -27.18 9.23 -10.78
C LYS A 813 -26.94 7.73 -10.56
N GLY A 814 -28.00 6.95 -10.33
CA GLY A 814 -27.88 5.52 -10.04
C GLY A 814 -27.48 4.66 -11.25
N PRO A 815 -27.26 3.35 -11.06
CA PRO A 815 -26.93 2.43 -12.15
C PRO A 815 -28.03 2.39 -13.22
N LEU A 816 -27.66 2.36 -14.51
CA LEU A 816 -28.62 2.37 -15.63
C LEU A 816 -29.68 1.26 -15.54
N ALA A 817 -29.33 0.08 -15.00
CA ALA A 817 -30.25 -1.03 -14.77
C ALA A 817 -31.44 -0.67 -13.83
N TYR A 818 -31.27 0.34 -12.98
CA TYR A 818 -32.30 0.78 -12.03
C TYR A 818 -33.34 1.71 -12.67
N GLN A 819 -33.02 2.40 -13.77
CA GLN A 819 -33.87 3.47 -14.29
C GLN A 819 -35.29 2.99 -14.62
N ARG A 820 -35.43 1.86 -15.31
CA ARG A 820 -36.73 1.22 -15.60
C ARG A 820 -37.50 0.87 -14.32
N VAL A 821 -36.81 0.27 -13.37
CA VAL A 821 -37.35 -0.24 -12.10
C VAL A 821 -37.81 0.90 -11.20
N VAL A 822 -37.05 1.99 -11.16
CA VAL A 822 -37.36 3.23 -10.45
C VAL A 822 -38.52 3.98 -11.09
N LEU A 823 -38.61 4.06 -12.42
CA LEU A 823 -39.78 4.64 -13.10
C LEU A 823 -41.08 3.87 -12.78
N LEU A 824 -41.04 2.53 -12.78
CA LEU A 824 -42.18 1.71 -12.36
C LEU A 824 -42.55 1.94 -10.89
N THR A 825 -41.55 2.08 -9.99
CA THR A 825 -41.78 2.43 -8.58
C THR A 825 -42.44 3.81 -8.43
N LEU A 826 -41.93 4.83 -9.13
CA LEU A 826 -42.46 6.19 -9.14
C LEU A 826 -43.91 6.22 -9.62
N LYS A 827 -44.22 5.51 -10.72
CA LYS A 827 -45.58 5.39 -11.26
C LYS A 827 -46.54 4.79 -10.23
N ALA A 828 -46.17 3.68 -9.59
CA ALA A 828 -47.00 2.99 -8.61
C ALA A 828 -47.31 3.87 -7.38
N LEU A 829 -46.34 4.64 -6.89
CA LEU A 829 -46.53 5.56 -5.77
C LEU A 829 -47.40 6.79 -6.15
N LEU A 830 -47.16 7.41 -7.31
CA LEU A 830 -47.94 8.56 -7.80
C LEU A 830 -49.41 8.21 -8.06
N GLN A 831 -49.71 6.99 -8.50
CA GLN A 831 -51.09 6.51 -8.69
C GLN A 831 -51.88 6.33 -7.37
N LYS A 832 -51.23 6.43 -6.20
CA LYS A 832 -51.85 6.22 -4.89
C LYS A 832 -51.86 7.47 -4.00
N THR A 833 -51.20 8.56 -4.39
CA THR A 833 -51.09 9.77 -3.55
C THR A 833 -50.87 11.02 -4.41
N PRO A 834 -51.62 12.12 -4.17
CA PRO A 834 -51.35 13.40 -4.83
C PRO A 834 -49.98 13.94 -4.43
N MET A 835 -49.15 14.30 -5.42
CA MET A 835 -47.82 14.83 -5.16
C MET A 835 -47.87 16.28 -4.66
N ASP A 836 -46.90 16.68 -3.85
CA ASP A 836 -46.66 18.09 -3.54
C ASP A 836 -46.35 18.88 -4.83
N VAL A 837 -47.12 19.95 -5.05
CA VAL A 837 -46.99 20.88 -6.18
C VAL A 837 -45.55 21.40 -6.30
N ALA A 838 -44.86 21.61 -5.17
CA ALA A 838 -43.47 22.09 -5.16
C ALA A 838 -42.46 21.10 -5.77
N GLN A 839 -42.72 19.78 -5.72
CA GLN A 839 -41.84 18.75 -6.30
C GLN A 839 -42.19 18.38 -7.75
N SER A 840 -43.43 18.64 -8.17
CA SER A 840 -43.89 18.33 -9.53
C SER A 840 -42.99 18.84 -10.69
N PRO A 841 -42.33 20.03 -10.62
CA PRO A 841 -41.46 20.49 -11.70
C PRO A 841 -40.15 19.69 -11.79
N HIS A 842 -39.64 19.18 -10.66
CA HIS A 842 -38.40 18.39 -10.62
C HIS A 842 -38.64 16.98 -11.18
N VAL A 843 -39.75 16.32 -10.82
CA VAL A 843 -40.15 15.04 -11.47
C VAL A 843 -40.28 15.24 -12.98
N TYR A 844 -40.99 16.28 -13.41
CA TYR A 844 -41.15 16.58 -14.83
C TYR A 844 -39.79 16.80 -15.52
N ALA A 845 -38.92 17.63 -14.96
CA ALA A 845 -37.60 17.94 -15.52
C ALA A 845 -36.67 16.71 -15.63
N VAL A 846 -36.70 15.78 -14.67
CA VAL A 846 -35.90 14.54 -14.74
C VAL A 846 -36.51 13.53 -15.70
N VAL A 847 -37.81 13.23 -15.55
CA VAL A 847 -38.47 12.15 -16.31
C VAL A 847 -38.65 12.52 -17.79
N SER A 848 -38.85 13.80 -18.12
CA SER A 848 -38.93 14.24 -19.53
C SER A 848 -37.66 13.97 -20.33
N GLN A 849 -36.48 14.00 -19.71
CA GLN A 849 -35.21 13.66 -20.38
C GLN A 849 -35.14 12.19 -20.81
N LEU A 850 -35.94 11.32 -20.17
CA LEU A 850 -36.02 9.89 -20.50
C LEU A 850 -37.11 9.55 -21.52
N VAL A 851 -37.95 10.51 -21.93
CA VAL A 851 -38.99 10.29 -22.96
C VAL A 851 -38.39 10.07 -24.35
N GLU A 852 -37.20 10.60 -24.62
CA GLU A 852 -36.43 10.34 -25.86
C GLU A 852 -35.60 9.05 -25.80
N SER A 853 -35.63 8.32 -24.67
CA SER A 853 -34.86 7.08 -24.44
C SER A 853 -35.64 5.80 -24.78
N THR A 854 -34.99 4.65 -24.65
CA THR A 854 -35.63 3.32 -24.74
C THR A 854 -36.65 3.04 -23.62
N LEU A 855 -36.69 3.87 -22.57
CA LEU A 855 -37.63 3.78 -21.43
C LEU A 855 -38.84 4.74 -21.59
N CYS A 856 -39.13 5.16 -22.82
CA CYS A 856 -40.15 6.19 -23.11
C CYS A 856 -41.55 5.81 -22.60
N TRP A 857 -41.94 4.54 -22.64
CA TRP A 857 -43.25 4.08 -22.15
C TRP A 857 -43.37 4.15 -20.63
N GLU A 858 -42.33 3.72 -19.90
CA GLU A 858 -42.27 3.87 -18.45
C GLU A 858 -42.21 5.35 -18.03
N ALA A 859 -41.43 6.18 -18.74
CA ALA A 859 -41.34 7.63 -18.49
C ALA A 859 -42.68 8.35 -18.74
N LEU A 860 -43.35 8.08 -19.87
CA LEU A 860 -44.69 8.60 -20.15
C LEU A 860 -45.72 8.13 -19.12
N GLY A 861 -45.65 6.87 -18.66
CA GLY A 861 -46.51 6.35 -17.62
C GLY A 861 -46.33 7.03 -16.25
N VAL A 862 -45.13 7.53 -15.94
CA VAL A 862 -44.88 8.37 -14.75
C VAL A 862 -45.44 9.79 -14.95
N LEU A 863 -45.26 10.39 -16.13
CA LEU A 863 -45.78 11.73 -16.44
C LEU A 863 -47.32 11.76 -16.48
N GLU A 864 -47.96 10.70 -16.97
CA GLU A 864 -49.41 10.53 -16.93
C GLU A 864 -49.92 10.42 -15.49
N ALA A 865 -49.28 9.57 -14.66
CA ALA A 865 -49.63 9.44 -13.24
C ALA A 865 -49.43 10.75 -12.49
N LEU A 866 -48.35 11.50 -12.77
CA LEU A 866 -48.12 12.83 -12.21
C LEU A 866 -49.25 13.80 -12.57
N LEU A 867 -49.65 13.85 -13.85
CA LEU A 867 -50.72 14.75 -14.33
C LEU A 867 -52.09 14.38 -13.74
N GLN A 868 -52.40 13.08 -13.61
CA GLN A 868 -53.59 12.59 -12.89
C GLN A 868 -53.56 12.95 -11.40
N SER A 869 -52.38 12.88 -10.75
CA SER A 869 -52.21 13.26 -9.35
C SER A 869 -52.47 14.78 -9.15
N CYS A 870 -51.96 15.61 -10.05
CA CYS A 870 -52.14 17.07 -10.00
C CYS A 870 -53.58 17.52 -10.31
N SER A 871 -54.29 16.86 -11.23
CA SER A 871 -55.66 17.24 -11.58
C SER A 871 -56.66 16.94 -10.46
N SER A 872 -56.39 15.95 -9.60
CA SER A 872 -57.23 15.62 -8.44
C SER A 872 -57.38 16.78 -7.44
N VAL A 873 -56.40 17.68 -7.36
CA VAL A 873 -56.37 18.81 -6.42
C VAL A 873 -57.27 19.98 -6.90
N ALA A 874 -57.60 20.05 -8.18
CA ALA A 874 -58.34 21.17 -8.77
C ALA A 874 -59.87 21.09 -8.65
N GLY A 875 -60.43 19.99 -8.11
CA GLY A 875 -61.87 19.70 -8.15
C GLY A 875 -62.71 20.03 -6.90
N GLY A 876 -62.13 20.65 -5.87
CA GLY A 876 -62.74 20.70 -4.53
C GLY A 876 -63.47 21.98 -4.14
N HIS A 877 -64.69 22.22 -4.66
CA HIS A 877 -65.80 23.06 -4.13
C HIS A 877 -66.77 23.46 -5.28
N MET A 878 -68.11 23.50 -5.15
CA MET A 878 -69.05 23.14 -4.08
C MET A 878 -70.28 22.41 -4.65
N ASP A 879 -70.93 21.56 -3.85
CA ASP A 879 -72.32 21.14 -4.05
C ASP A 879 -73.28 22.12 -3.35
N ASP A 880 -74.30 22.61 -4.06
CA ASP A 880 -75.54 23.16 -3.48
C ASP A 880 -76.73 23.01 -4.46
N PRO A 881 -77.80 22.25 -4.14
CA PRO A 881 -78.86 21.92 -5.10
C PRO A 881 -80.06 22.89 -5.08
N GLY A 882 -80.10 23.88 -5.99
CA GLY A 882 -81.08 24.98 -6.00
C GLY A 882 -81.83 25.28 -7.32
N SER A 883 -82.94 24.57 -7.58
CA SER A 883 -84.17 24.99 -8.30
C SER A 883 -84.15 25.79 -9.66
N LYS A 884 -84.74 25.14 -10.68
CA LYS A 884 -85.82 25.61 -11.60
C LYS A 884 -85.58 26.61 -12.78
N GLU A 885 -85.84 26.04 -13.97
CA GLU A 885 -86.80 26.50 -15.03
C GLU A 885 -86.45 27.57 -16.10
N ASN A 886 -86.70 27.16 -17.37
CA ASN A 886 -87.03 27.94 -18.59
C ASN A 886 -85.92 28.82 -19.24
N GLU A 887 -85.89 29.09 -20.56
CA GLU A 887 -86.58 28.55 -21.77
C GLU A 887 -85.86 29.03 -23.07
N TYR A 888 -85.79 28.17 -24.11
CA TYR A 888 -85.41 28.49 -25.52
C TYR A 888 -84.03 29.19 -25.75
N ASP A 889 -83.44 29.30 -26.95
CA ASP A 889 -83.85 29.00 -28.35
C ASP A 889 -82.66 28.38 -29.15
N ALA A 890 -82.83 28.08 -30.44
CA ALA A 890 -81.90 27.28 -31.27
C ALA A 890 -81.23 28.02 -32.45
N SER A 891 -80.28 27.32 -33.09
CA SER A 891 -79.75 27.44 -34.47
C SER A 891 -78.28 27.88 -34.69
N ASP A 892 -77.66 27.26 -35.71
CA ASP A 892 -76.23 27.33 -36.06
C ASP A 892 -75.73 28.68 -36.62
N ARG A 893 -74.45 29.03 -36.37
CA ARG A 893 -73.36 28.95 -37.40
C ARG A 893 -71.99 29.52 -36.99
N VAL A 894 -70.97 28.64 -37.02
CA VAL A 894 -69.73 28.72 -37.84
C VAL A 894 -68.96 30.08 -37.95
N LEU A 895 -67.77 30.13 -37.34
CA LEU A 895 -66.63 31.09 -37.51
C LEU A 895 -66.93 32.58 -37.25
N HIS A 896 -66.04 33.39 -36.64
CA HIS A 896 -64.57 33.45 -36.82
C HIS A 896 -63.86 34.15 -35.63
N GLY A 897 -62.60 33.77 -35.35
CA GLY A 897 -61.69 34.48 -34.43
C GLY A 897 -61.39 33.70 -33.14
N MET A 898 -60.17 33.69 -32.59
CA MET A 898 -58.92 34.38 -32.97
C MET A 898 -57.82 33.38 -33.36
N LEU A 899 -56.88 33.82 -34.21
CA LEU A 899 -55.66 33.08 -34.56
C LEU A 899 -54.45 33.68 -33.85
N ALA A 900 -53.69 32.81 -33.16
CA ALA A 900 -52.26 32.95 -32.87
C ALA A 900 -51.81 34.09 -31.92
N PRO A 901 -50.57 34.04 -31.37
CA PRO A 901 -49.52 33.05 -31.59
C PRO A 901 -49.07 32.24 -30.37
N GLN A 902 -48.54 31.06 -30.68
CA GLN A 902 -47.60 30.28 -29.87
C GLN A 902 -46.52 31.18 -29.24
N SER A 903 -46.42 31.21 -27.90
CA SER A 903 -45.24 31.75 -27.21
C SER A 903 -44.25 30.61 -26.97
N SER A 904 -43.14 30.64 -27.69
CA SER A 904 -42.12 29.60 -27.62
C SER A 904 -41.45 29.56 -26.24
N PHE A 905 -41.53 28.42 -25.55
CA PHE A 905 -40.70 28.12 -24.38
C PHE A 905 -39.24 27.96 -24.82
N LYS A 906 -38.57 29.10 -24.96
CA LYS A 906 -37.20 29.19 -25.42
C LYS A 906 -36.25 28.82 -24.28
N ALA A 907 -36.04 27.52 -24.09
CA ALA A 907 -35.15 26.95 -23.10
C ALA A 907 -33.74 27.56 -23.23
N ARG A 908 -33.43 28.52 -22.35
CA ARG A 908 -32.05 28.90 -22.07
C ARG A 908 -31.50 27.87 -21.11
N SER A 909 -30.45 27.17 -21.53
CA SER A 909 -29.58 26.49 -20.57
C SER A 909 -29.08 27.53 -19.57
N ALA A 910 -29.42 27.33 -18.30
CA ALA A 910 -29.03 28.15 -17.18
C ALA A 910 -28.78 27.21 -16.01
N THR A 911 -27.51 26.95 -15.72
CA THR A 911 -27.08 26.08 -14.62
C THR A 911 -27.42 26.74 -13.29
N LEU A 912 -28.64 26.53 -12.81
CA LEU A 912 -29.09 26.98 -11.49
C LEU A 912 -28.47 26.10 -10.41
N GLN A 913 -27.28 26.50 -9.97
CA GLN A 913 -26.71 26.06 -8.70
C GLN A 913 -27.69 26.45 -7.58
N TYR A 914 -28.14 25.47 -6.78
CA TYR A 914 -28.72 25.76 -5.48
C TYR A 914 -28.30 24.72 -4.45
N LEU A 915 -28.29 25.15 -3.19
CA LEU A 915 -27.57 24.54 -2.08
C LEU A 915 -27.91 23.05 -1.87
N GLY A 916 -26.87 22.22 -1.82
CA GLY A 916 -26.92 20.91 -1.18
C GLY A 916 -26.93 21.02 0.35
N GLY A 917 -27.98 21.64 0.91
CA GLY A 917 -28.25 21.66 2.35
C GLY A 917 -29.20 20.53 2.75
N SER A 918 -28.98 19.89 3.90
CA SER A 918 -29.99 18.99 4.45
C SER A 918 -31.23 19.78 4.88
N ALA A 919 -32.40 19.26 4.52
CA ALA A 919 -33.70 19.90 4.74
C ALA A 919 -34.66 19.03 5.57
N PHE A 920 -34.13 18.35 6.59
CA PHE A 920 -34.92 17.71 7.64
C PHE A 920 -35.21 18.68 8.81
N GLY A 921 -36.13 19.63 8.61
CA GLY A 921 -36.56 20.52 9.70
C GLY A 921 -37.54 21.61 9.27
N THR A 922 -38.67 21.72 9.98
CA THR A 922 -39.67 22.78 9.79
C THR A 922 -39.37 24.00 10.66
N GLY A 923 -39.39 25.19 10.06
CA GLY A 923 -39.21 26.47 10.77
C GLY A 923 -39.70 27.66 9.94
N LEU A 924 -40.31 28.66 10.59
CA LEU A 924 -40.84 29.85 9.92
C LEU A 924 -39.75 30.89 9.61
N PRO A 925 -39.90 31.69 8.53
CA PRO A 925 -38.90 32.69 8.15
C PRO A 925 -38.99 33.96 9.01
N ALA A 926 -37.83 34.52 9.35
CA ALA A 926 -37.67 35.89 9.85
C ALA A 926 -36.86 36.72 8.85
N GLN A 927 -37.20 38.00 8.68
CA GLN A 927 -36.58 38.90 7.71
C GLN A 927 -35.33 39.58 8.27
N GLY A 928 -34.25 39.68 7.49
CA GLY A 928 -33.04 40.44 7.84
C GLY A 928 -32.09 40.55 6.65
N ALA A 929 -31.79 41.77 6.20
CA ALA A 929 -31.02 42.02 4.97
C ALA A 929 -29.49 41.94 5.18
N GLY A 930 -28.77 41.57 4.12
CA GLY A 930 -27.30 41.64 4.06
C GLY A 930 -26.73 41.03 2.78
N SER A 931 -26.41 41.86 1.78
CA SER A 931 -25.88 41.40 0.49
C SER A 931 -24.35 41.40 0.45
N THR A 932 -23.74 40.21 0.47
CA THR A 932 -22.32 39.99 0.14
C THR A 932 -22.21 38.93 -0.95
N THR A 933 -21.32 39.16 -1.92
CA THR A 933 -21.04 38.22 -3.02
C THR A 933 -20.24 37.03 -2.50
N ASP A 934 -20.89 35.88 -2.33
CA ASP A 934 -20.29 34.71 -1.70
C ASP A 934 -19.78 33.69 -2.73
N GLY A 935 -18.52 33.28 -2.57
CA GLY A 935 -17.85 32.32 -3.45
C GLY A 935 -18.01 30.91 -2.92
N GLY A 936 -19.21 30.34 -3.06
CA GLY A 936 -19.56 29.04 -2.49
C GLY A 936 -18.64 27.90 -2.96
N LEU A 937 -18.15 27.12 -1.99
CA LEU A 937 -17.38 25.89 -2.23
C LEU A 937 -18.19 24.88 -3.07
N SER A 938 -17.49 24.08 -3.87
CA SER A 938 -18.10 22.98 -4.61
C SER A 938 -18.58 21.86 -3.68
N ALA A 939 -19.49 21.01 -4.17
CA ALA A 939 -20.03 19.89 -3.39
C ALA A 939 -18.93 18.93 -2.90
N GLY A 940 -17.91 18.66 -3.73
CA GLY A 940 -16.77 17.81 -3.38
C GLY A 940 -15.88 18.43 -2.29
N GLU A 941 -15.62 19.74 -2.35
CA GLU A 941 -14.88 20.46 -1.30
C GLU A 941 -15.64 20.45 0.03
N VAL A 942 -16.97 20.64 0.01
CA VAL A 942 -17.83 20.54 1.20
C VAL A 942 -17.85 19.10 1.75
N ALA A 943 -17.92 18.08 0.89
CA ALA A 943 -17.85 16.67 1.28
C ALA A 943 -16.49 16.33 1.94
N LEU A 944 -15.39 16.81 1.36
CA LEU A 944 -14.03 16.64 1.89
C LEU A 944 -13.84 17.36 3.23
N GLN A 945 -14.31 18.61 3.35
CA GLN A 945 -14.21 19.39 4.57
C GLN A 945 -15.04 18.77 5.70
N ASN A 946 -16.27 18.32 5.42
CA ASN A 946 -17.09 17.57 6.38
C ASN A 946 -16.38 16.29 6.85
N THR A 947 -15.81 15.54 5.90
CA THR A 947 -15.05 14.31 6.20
C THR A 947 -13.87 14.57 7.13
N ARG A 948 -13.07 15.61 6.83
CA ARG A 948 -11.91 16.01 7.65
C ARG A 948 -12.33 16.48 9.03
N LEU A 949 -13.31 17.39 9.14
CA LEU A 949 -13.79 17.92 10.42
C LEU A 949 -14.30 16.79 11.32
N LEU A 950 -15.17 15.91 10.81
CA LEU A 950 -15.69 14.77 11.56
C LEU A 950 -14.57 13.82 12.03
N LEU A 951 -13.64 13.46 11.13
CA LEU A 951 -12.53 12.57 11.47
C LEU A 951 -11.56 13.22 12.48
N GLY A 952 -11.33 14.54 12.38
CA GLY A 952 -10.61 15.32 13.39
C GLY A 952 -11.28 15.25 14.76
N ARG A 953 -12.60 15.43 14.84
CA ARG A 953 -13.36 15.31 16.11
C ARG A 953 -13.29 13.90 16.72
N VAL A 954 -13.27 12.84 15.90
CA VAL A 954 -13.02 11.44 16.36
C VAL A 954 -11.63 11.28 16.98
N LEU A 955 -10.63 11.97 16.43
CA LEU A 955 -9.25 11.94 16.92
C LEU A 955 -9.06 12.78 18.20
N ASP A 956 -9.81 13.87 18.36
CA ASP A 956 -9.81 14.74 19.54
C ASP A 956 -10.52 14.13 20.77
N SER A 957 -11.54 13.29 20.55
CA SER A 957 -12.26 12.60 21.63
C SER A 957 -11.46 11.42 22.20
N CYS A 958 -10.55 10.84 21.42
CA CYS A 958 -9.65 9.78 21.88
C CYS A 958 -8.73 10.27 23.02
N ALA A 959 -8.65 9.52 24.14
CA ALA A 959 -7.73 9.85 25.24
C ALA A 959 -6.24 9.74 24.83
N LEU A 960 -5.92 8.85 23.87
CA LEU A 960 -4.63 8.75 23.19
C LEU A 960 -4.46 9.81 22.07
N GLY A 961 -5.45 10.69 21.90
CA GLY A 961 -5.45 11.84 21.00
C GLY A 961 -4.26 12.78 21.24
N LYS A 962 -4.01 13.07 22.53
CA LYS A 962 -3.35 14.31 23.00
C LYS A 962 -1.94 14.12 23.58
N LYS A 963 -1.35 12.92 23.49
CA LYS A 963 -0.14 12.52 24.25
C LYS A 963 1.13 12.19 23.45
N ARG A 964 1.11 12.22 22.12
CA ARG A 964 2.28 11.89 21.26
C ARG A 964 2.46 12.97 20.19
N ASP A 965 3.70 13.21 19.78
CA ASP A 965 4.01 14.28 18.83
C ASP A 965 3.99 13.75 17.37
N PHE A 966 2.78 13.58 16.82
CA PHE A 966 2.51 12.91 15.54
C PHE A 966 3.02 13.63 14.27
N LYS A 967 4.00 14.53 14.40
CA LYS A 967 4.54 15.34 13.30
C LYS A 967 5.08 14.50 12.14
N ARG A 968 5.71 13.35 12.44
CA ARG A 968 6.37 12.44 11.49
C ARG A 968 5.44 11.51 10.69
N LEU A 969 4.13 11.51 10.92
CA LEU A 969 3.24 10.56 10.24
C LEU A 969 3.09 10.88 8.74
N VAL A 970 3.33 9.90 7.87
CA VAL A 970 3.16 10.01 6.41
C VAL A 970 3.91 11.22 5.82
N PRO A 971 5.25 11.32 5.98
CA PRO A 971 6.00 12.54 5.70
C PRO A 971 6.01 12.98 4.23
N PHE A 972 5.79 12.04 3.28
CA PHE A 972 5.61 12.37 1.86
C PHE A 972 4.28 13.07 1.54
N VAL A 973 3.31 13.05 2.46
CA VAL A 973 2.12 13.91 2.36
C VAL A 973 2.49 15.28 2.90
N ALA A 974 2.77 16.20 1.97
CA ALA A 974 3.03 17.60 2.29
C ALA A 974 1.95 18.15 3.22
N SER A 975 2.34 18.61 4.41
CA SER A 975 1.44 19.26 5.35
C SER A 975 0.91 20.55 4.71
N ILE A 976 -0.42 20.69 4.63
CA ILE A 976 -1.05 21.96 4.25
C ILE A 976 -0.50 23.06 5.16
N GLY A 977 -0.16 24.21 4.57
CA GLY A 977 0.35 25.36 5.30
C GLY A 977 -0.65 25.87 6.35
N THR A 978 -0.09 26.41 7.43
CA THR A 978 -0.80 27.08 8.54
C THR A 978 -1.52 28.35 8.10
#